data_AF-A0A8J6SJI6-F1
#
_entry.id   AF-A0A8J6SJI6-F1
#
_cell.length_a   1.000
_cell.length_b   1.000
_cell.length_c   1.000
_cell.angle_alpha   90.00
_cell.angle_beta   90.00
_cell.angle_gamma   90.00
#
_symmetry.space_group_name_H-M   'P 1'
#
loop_
_entity.id
_entity.type
_entity.pdbx_description
1 polymer ?
#
loop_
_entity_poly.entity_id
_entity_poly.type
_entity_poly.pdbx_seq_one_letter_code
_entity_poly.pdbx_strand_id
1 'polypeptide(L)'
;MRSPLLSGSITATGTITGLGDASITLLANQNITTNNITANGGINLTSLQGSVSTRNLNSSGVTQGGDINIIASNTITTGAIDSSSLGDGGNVTLDPSGNIQVVSINAQGGTNGTGGNVDISTERFFLATGTFTDQNQEIASISTAGGVWGGDITIRHGGGLRNTPFNVGDATNNGTSGSLTSGNYAIAPNQSFPGSYTLGNIKIITDFRPPVSRPPMMPPELPPPPVVMPPVVLPPPVVMPPLVLPPPVVMPPVVAPPDVVMPPVVAPPDVSFPSQTALIDSQLESLQISPSNDLDSDSIDFQIGELEQNFTQQFEQHLKQPAITRGPSSLPDIRNQLRKIHSATGIKPAIIYVFFVPAVKVSVDSELIKNPNSELQSPEDELELVLVTSKGKTIRKVTGVKRSQALKVAQQFSNKIKNVASQQGYLTSSQQLYQWLIAPLEADLQAEDIQNLVFILDSGLRSMPLAALHDGKQFLVEKYSLSLMPSLTLTDTRYTNIKNSKLLAMGSSEFSNQKPLPAVPVELATITQLWQGKSFLNDGFTLENLKSQRSKQPFGIVHLATHAEFQPGDISNSYIQLWNQQLRLDQLRTLGWNNPPVELLVLSACRTALGDEEAELGFAGLAVQAGVKSALASLWYISDEGTLGVMTEFYQQLKKAPIKAEALRRAQIAMLKGQIRLQSGYLYNSKQRVDLPSELSNLRNTTFTHPYYWAAFTMIGNPW
;
A
#
# COMPACT_ATOMS: atom_id res chain seq x y z
N MET A 1 -19.83 -18.93 -13.13
CA MET A 1 -21.26 -18.93 -12.72
C MET A 1 -21.43 -18.08 -11.47
N ARG A 2 -22.53 -17.32 -11.36
CA ARG A 2 -22.85 -16.49 -10.19
C ARG A 2 -24.27 -16.77 -9.72
N SER A 3 -24.47 -16.98 -8.42
CA SER A 3 -25.81 -17.13 -7.85
C SER A 3 -26.48 -15.76 -7.57
N PRO A 4 -27.82 -15.69 -7.45
CA PRO A 4 -28.52 -14.48 -7.05
C PRO A 4 -28.07 -13.96 -5.67
N LEU A 5 -28.15 -12.64 -5.48
CA LEU A 5 -27.86 -11.97 -4.21
C LEU A 5 -28.79 -12.49 -3.08
N LEU A 6 -28.31 -12.45 -1.84
CA LEU A 6 -29.00 -12.82 -0.58
C LEU A 6 -29.06 -14.32 -0.23
N SER A 7 -29.56 -15.21 -1.11
CA SER A 7 -29.77 -16.63 -0.75
C SER A 7 -29.22 -17.65 -1.76
N GLY A 8 -28.59 -17.20 -2.85
CA GLY A 8 -28.18 -18.09 -3.92
C GLY A 8 -27.05 -19.04 -3.53
N SER A 9 -27.31 -20.34 -3.62
CA SER A 9 -26.29 -21.40 -3.63
C SER A 9 -26.00 -21.81 -5.09
N ILE A 10 -24.81 -22.38 -5.34
CA ILE A 10 -24.49 -23.05 -6.61
C ILE A 10 -24.41 -24.54 -6.33
N THR A 11 -25.21 -25.35 -7.02
CA THR A 11 -25.14 -26.81 -6.97
C THR A 11 -24.91 -27.37 -8.37
N ALA A 12 -23.82 -28.14 -8.54
CA ALA A 12 -23.52 -28.86 -9.77
C ALA A 12 -23.43 -30.36 -9.46
N THR A 13 -24.34 -31.15 -10.03
CA THR A 13 -24.40 -32.61 -9.83
C THR A 13 -23.41 -33.37 -10.71
N GLY A 14 -23.04 -32.81 -11.86
CA GLY A 14 -22.03 -33.31 -12.78
C GLY A 14 -20.67 -32.62 -12.65
N THR A 15 -19.66 -33.14 -13.35
CA THR A 15 -18.34 -32.51 -13.46
C THR A 15 -18.46 -31.19 -14.23
N ILE A 16 -17.80 -30.14 -13.74
CA ILE A 16 -17.65 -28.87 -14.46
C ILE A 16 -16.30 -28.91 -15.20
N THR A 17 -16.31 -28.77 -16.51
CA THR A 17 -15.09 -28.86 -17.34
C THR A 17 -14.90 -27.59 -18.15
N GLY A 18 -13.75 -26.94 -17.98
CA GLY A 18 -13.21 -25.91 -18.87
C GLY A 18 -12.36 -26.58 -19.94
N LEU A 19 -12.53 -26.16 -21.20
CA LEU A 19 -11.75 -26.65 -22.34
C LEU A 19 -10.70 -25.61 -22.73
N GLY A 20 -9.56 -26.04 -23.28
CA GLY A 20 -8.48 -25.14 -23.68
C GLY A 20 -7.81 -24.50 -22.46
N ASP A 21 -7.64 -23.17 -22.48
CA ASP A 21 -7.08 -22.34 -21.42
C ASP A 21 -8.17 -21.72 -20.50
N ALA A 22 -9.40 -22.22 -20.58
CA ALA A 22 -10.51 -21.67 -19.79
C ALA A 22 -10.28 -21.79 -18.29
N SER A 23 -10.55 -20.69 -17.57
CA SER A 23 -10.66 -20.66 -16.10
C SER A 23 -12.12 -20.83 -15.66
N ILE A 24 -12.35 -21.47 -14.51
CA ILE A 24 -13.68 -21.62 -13.91
C ILE A 24 -13.79 -20.70 -12.69
N THR A 25 -14.76 -19.79 -12.71
CA THR A 25 -15.10 -18.95 -11.54
C THR A 25 -16.52 -19.23 -11.07
N LEU A 26 -16.68 -19.66 -9.82
CA LEU A 26 -17.97 -19.86 -9.16
C LEU A 26 -18.11 -18.89 -7.99
N LEU A 27 -19.16 -18.08 -8.03
CA LEU A 27 -19.48 -17.14 -6.97
C LEU A 27 -20.87 -17.42 -6.42
N ALA A 28 -20.96 -17.78 -5.14
CA ALA A 28 -22.22 -17.95 -4.44
C ALA A 28 -22.29 -17.07 -3.19
N ASN A 29 -23.49 -16.54 -2.89
CA ASN A 29 -23.72 -15.92 -1.58
C ASN A 29 -23.75 -16.98 -0.48
N GLN A 30 -24.45 -18.09 -0.71
CA GLN A 30 -24.52 -19.24 0.19
C GLN A 30 -23.55 -20.33 -0.28
N ASN A 31 -23.92 -21.62 -0.20
CA ASN A 31 -23.02 -22.74 -0.43
C ASN A 31 -22.65 -22.92 -1.91
N ILE A 32 -21.43 -23.38 -2.15
CA ILE A 32 -21.04 -24.00 -3.43
C ILE A 32 -20.94 -25.50 -3.18
N THR A 33 -21.71 -26.30 -3.91
CA THR A 33 -21.65 -27.76 -3.84
C THR A 33 -21.47 -28.32 -5.24
N THR A 34 -20.31 -28.88 -5.55
CA THR A 34 -20.03 -29.41 -6.89
C THR A 34 -19.50 -30.83 -6.83
N ASN A 35 -19.58 -31.51 -7.97
CA ASN A 35 -18.80 -32.71 -8.22
C ASN A 35 -17.32 -32.31 -8.50
N ASN A 36 -16.66 -33.00 -9.42
CA ASN A 36 -15.33 -32.61 -9.89
C ASN A 36 -15.36 -31.29 -10.67
N ILE A 37 -14.28 -30.52 -10.60
CA ILE A 37 -14.04 -29.35 -11.46
C ILE A 37 -12.70 -29.54 -12.15
N THR A 38 -12.66 -29.37 -13.47
CA THR A 38 -11.43 -29.48 -14.26
C THR A 38 -11.29 -28.25 -15.16
N ALA A 39 -10.16 -27.53 -15.10
CA ALA A 39 -9.90 -26.34 -15.93
C ALA A 39 -8.41 -25.96 -15.97
N ASN A 40 -7.83 -25.83 -17.16
CA ASN A 40 -6.39 -25.53 -17.30
C ASN A 40 -6.02 -24.08 -16.93
N GLY A 41 -6.95 -23.12 -17.06
CA GLY A 41 -6.70 -21.69 -16.78
C GLY A 41 -6.86 -21.28 -15.31
N GLY A 42 -7.24 -22.21 -14.41
CA GLY A 42 -7.43 -21.95 -12.98
C GLY A 42 -8.88 -22.07 -12.50
N ILE A 43 -9.05 -22.25 -11.19
CA ILE A 43 -10.34 -22.49 -10.53
C ILE A 43 -10.49 -21.50 -9.37
N ASN A 44 -11.52 -20.65 -9.42
CA ASN A 44 -11.79 -19.64 -8.41
C ASN A 44 -13.18 -19.86 -7.81
N LEU A 45 -13.25 -20.25 -6.54
CA LEU A 45 -14.49 -20.53 -5.82
C LEU A 45 -14.65 -19.53 -4.67
N THR A 46 -15.76 -18.81 -4.64
CA THR A 46 -16.04 -17.83 -3.59
C THR A 46 -17.45 -18.02 -3.03
N SER A 47 -17.55 -18.38 -1.75
CA SER A 47 -18.80 -18.52 -1.00
C SER A 47 -18.88 -17.48 0.12
N LEU A 48 -19.68 -16.43 -0.08
CA LEU A 48 -19.64 -15.21 0.74
C LEU A 48 -20.12 -15.37 2.19
N GLN A 49 -21.09 -16.27 2.39
CA GLN A 49 -21.74 -16.54 3.69
C GLN A 49 -21.92 -18.05 3.93
N GLY A 50 -21.44 -18.90 3.02
CA GLY A 50 -21.61 -20.35 3.07
C GLY A 50 -20.30 -21.14 3.09
N SER A 51 -20.42 -22.43 2.83
CA SER A 51 -19.31 -23.37 2.67
C SER A 51 -19.06 -23.71 1.19
N VAL A 52 -17.84 -24.14 0.89
CA VAL A 52 -17.49 -24.76 -0.39
C VAL A 52 -17.30 -26.25 -0.17
N SER A 53 -18.06 -27.07 -0.89
CA SER A 53 -17.94 -28.53 -0.89
C SER A 53 -17.81 -29.05 -2.32
N THR A 54 -16.68 -29.68 -2.63
CA THR A 54 -16.41 -30.24 -3.96
C THR A 54 -15.90 -31.67 -3.87
N ARG A 55 -15.90 -32.40 -4.99
CA ARG A 55 -15.02 -33.57 -5.13
C ARG A 55 -13.62 -33.08 -5.54
N ASN A 56 -13.03 -33.63 -6.58
CA ASN A 56 -11.66 -33.25 -6.98
C ASN A 56 -11.65 -31.94 -7.76
N LEU A 57 -10.60 -31.14 -7.55
CA LEU A 57 -10.31 -29.93 -8.32
C LEU A 57 -9.02 -30.17 -9.09
N ASN A 58 -9.07 -30.02 -10.40
CA ASN A 58 -7.92 -30.23 -11.27
C ASN A 58 -7.75 -29.02 -12.19
N SER A 59 -6.67 -28.28 -12.00
CA SER A 59 -6.18 -27.27 -12.93
C SER A 59 -4.75 -27.58 -13.38
N SER A 60 -4.36 -28.85 -13.36
CA SER A 60 -3.04 -29.24 -13.82
C SER A 60 -2.90 -28.95 -15.32
N GLY A 61 -1.70 -28.54 -15.70
CA GLY A 61 -1.41 -28.05 -17.05
C GLY A 61 -0.10 -28.59 -17.60
N VAL A 62 0.15 -28.39 -18.89
CA VAL A 62 1.38 -28.88 -19.52
C VAL A 62 2.54 -27.91 -19.31
N THR A 63 2.34 -26.62 -19.56
CA THR A 63 3.39 -25.58 -19.43
C THR A 63 3.30 -24.78 -18.15
N GLN A 64 2.10 -24.64 -17.60
CA GLN A 64 1.80 -23.92 -16.37
C GLN A 64 0.54 -24.54 -15.78
N GLY A 65 0.55 -24.80 -14.47
CA GLY A 65 -0.65 -25.18 -13.74
C GLY A 65 -1.49 -23.95 -13.41
N GLY A 66 -2.81 -24.05 -13.56
CA GLY A 66 -3.72 -22.96 -13.22
C GLY A 66 -3.89 -22.80 -11.71
N ASP A 67 -3.98 -21.57 -11.22
CA ASP A 67 -4.18 -21.32 -9.79
C ASP A 67 -5.56 -21.81 -9.30
N ILE A 68 -5.60 -22.35 -8.08
CA ILE A 68 -6.84 -22.76 -7.40
C ILE A 68 -7.04 -21.90 -6.16
N ASN A 69 -8.03 -21.01 -6.20
CA ASN A 69 -8.36 -20.12 -5.08
C ASN A 69 -9.76 -20.45 -4.54
N ILE A 70 -9.83 -20.81 -3.26
CA ILE A 70 -11.08 -21.13 -2.58
C ILE A 70 -11.23 -20.26 -1.34
N ILE A 71 -12.23 -19.38 -1.38
CA ILE A 71 -12.58 -18.50 -0.28
C ILE A 71 -14.00 -18.85 0.16
N ALA A 72 -14.18 -19.17 1.44
CA ALA A 72 -15.49 -19.44 1.99
C ALA A 72 -15.70 -18.65 3.28
N SER A 73 -16.95 -18.37 3.65
CA SER A 73 -17.23 -17.88 4.99
C SER A 73 -17.06 -19.00 6.00
N ASN A 74 -17.63 -20.17 5.74
CA ASN A 74 -17.77 -21.23 6.75
C ASN A 74 -16.69 -22.30 6.59
N THR A 75 -16.93 -23.38 5.86
CA THR A 75 -15.97 -24.49 5.73
C THR A 75 -15.57 -24.72 4.28
N ILE A 76 -14.39 -25.32 4.08
CA ILE A 76 -13.97 -25.86 2.79
C ILE A 76 -13.84 -27.37 2.95
N THR A 77 -14.49 -28.13 2.07
CA THR A 77 -14.38 -29.59 2.01
C THR A 77 -14.19 -30.01 0.56
N THR A 78 -13.02 -30.50 0.21
CA THR A 78 -12.71 -30.91 -1.17
C THR A 78 -12.08 -32.30 -1.21
N GLY A 79 -12.11 -32.91 -2.38
CA GLY A 79 -11.30 -34.09 -2.71
C GLY A 79 -9.83 -33.71 -2.90
N ALA A 80 -9.17 -34.36 -3.85
CA ALA A 80 -7.81 -34.00 -4.24
C ALA A 80 -7.81 -32.67 -5.01
N ILE A 81 -6.86 -31.80 -4.69
CA ILE A 81 -6.57 -30.55 -5.39
C ILE A 81 -5.29 -30.76 -6.19
N ASP A 82 -5.36 -30.58 -7.50
CA ASP A 82 -4.23 -30.76 -8.40
C ASP A 82 -4.07 -29.53 -9.30
N SER A 83 -3.06 -28.71 -9.00
CA SER A 83 -2.63 -27.56 -9.81
C SER A 83 -1.24 -27.80 -10.42
N SER A 84 -0.79 -29.05 -10.49
CA SER A 84 0.57 -29.38 -10.93
C SER A 84 0.83 -29.12 -12.42
N SER A 85 2.10 -29.09 -12.82
CA SER A 85 2.47 -28.98 -14.23
C SER A 85 3.79 -29.67 -14.58
N LEU A 86 4.01 -29.94 -15.88
CA LEU A 86 5.35 -30.26 -16.40
C LEU A 86 6.24 -29.01 -16.51
N GLY A 87 5.66 -27.81 -16.52
CA GLY A 87 6.35 -26.54 -16.29
C GLY A 87 6.17 -26.08 -14.84
N ASP A 88 5.77 -24.83 -14.63
CA ASP A 88 5.56 -24.29 -13.29
C ASP A 88 4.21 -24.74 -12.70
N GLY A 89 4.22 -25.15 -11.43
CA GLY A 89 3.00 -25.50 -10.70
C GLY A 89 2.14 -24.27 -10.42
N GLY A 90 0.81 -24.44 -10.43
CA GLY A 90 -0.14 -23.40 -10.05
C GLY A 90 -0.28 -23.27 -8.53
N ASN A 91 -0.56 -22.07 -8.06
CA ASN A 91 -0.73 -21.78 -6.64
C ASN A 91 -2.07 -22.30 -6.11
N VAL A 92 -2.12 -22.64 -4.83
CA VAL A 92 -3.35 -23.06 -4.13
C VAL A 92 -3.57 -22.17 -2.91
N THR A 93 -4.71 -21.47 -2.88
CA THR A 93 -5.10 -20.63 -1.74
C THR A 93 -6.41 -21.13 -1.13
N LEU A 94 -6.41 -21.44 0.17
CA LEU A 94 -7.60 -21.87 0.91
C LEU A 94 -7.84 -20.96 2.12
N ASP A 95 -8.97 -20.25 2.15
CA ASP A 95 -9.23 -19.24 3.19
C ASP A 95 -10.69 -19.21 3.71
N PRO A 96 -11.09 -20.13 4.62
CA PRO A 96 -12.34 -20.08 5.35
C PRO A 96 -12.22 -19.64 6.82
N SER A 97 -13.33 -19.18 7.43
CA SER A 97 -13.33 -18.95 8.88
C SER A 97 -13.37 -20.26 9.70
N GLY A 98 -13.98 -21.31 9.13
CA GLY A 98 -14.16 -22.63 9.72
C GLY A 98 -13.12 -23.65 9.27
N ASN A 99 -13.39 -24.94 9.49
CA ASN A 99 -12.46 -26.02 9.15
C ASN A 99 -12.21 -26.12 7.65
N ILE A 100 -11.01 -26.59 7.30
CA ILE A 100 -10.65 -27.05 5.97
C ILE A 100 -10.45 -28.57 6.04
N GLN A 101 -11.06 -29.29 5.12
CA GLN A 101 -10.77 -30.70 4.87
C GLN A 101 -10.50 -30.91 3.38
N VAL A 102 -9.34 -31.47 3.06
CA VAL A 102 -8.95 -31.85 1.70
C VAL A 102 -8.45 -33.30 1.69
N VAL A 103 -8.46 -33.98 0.55
CA VAL A 103 -7.78 -35.29 0.45
C VAL A 103 -6.29 -35.09 0.34
N SER A 104 -5.84 -34.28 -0.63
CA SER A 104 -4.43 -33.94 -0.85
C SER A 104 -4.31 -32.70 -1.72
N ILE A 105 -3.12 -32.08 -1.72
CA ILE A 105 -2.79 -30.91 -2.55
C ILE A 105 -1.51 -31.21 -3.34
N ASN A 106 -1.63 -31.25 -4.66
CA ASN A 106 -0.53 -31.40 -5.60
C ASN A 106 -0.34 -30.09 -6.38
N ALA A 107 0.66 -29.29 -6.00
CA ALA A 107 1.03 -28.05 -6.67
C ALA A 107 2.45 -28.15 -7.27
N GLN A 108 2.87 -29.36 -7.65
CA GLN A 108 4.21 -29.61 -8.13
C GLN A 108 4.49 -28.99 -9.50
N GLY A 109 5.71 -28.50 -9.69
CA GLY A 109 6.26 -28.19 -11.00
C GLY A 109 7.06 -29.36 -11.57
N GLY A 110 7.29 -29.35 -12.87
CA GLY A 110 8.07 -30.39 -13.55
C GLY A 110 9.58 -30.22 -13.35
N THR A 111 10.37 -31.03 -14.06
CA THR A 111 11.83 -31.10 -13.88
C THR A 111 12.57 -29.80 -14.17
N ASN A 112 12.00 -28.92 -15.00
CA ASN A 112 12.54 -27.60 -15.30
C ASN A 112 11.64 -26.46 -14.77
N GLY A 113 10.63 -26.79 -13.98
CA GLY A 113 9.69 -25.85 -13.40
C GLY A 113 9.89 -25.65 -11.91
N THR A 114 9.29 -24.60 -11.41
CA THR A 114 9.12 -24.31 -9.99
C THR A 114 7.78 -24.85 -9.50
N GLY A 115 7.73 -25.31 -8.26
CA GLY A 115 6.45 -25.68 -7.65
C GLY A 115 5.62 -24.45 -7.30
N GLY A 116 4.29 -24.58 -7.38
CA GLY A 116 3.36 -23.54 -6.96
C GLY A 116 3.30 -23.40 -5.45
N ASN A 117 2.94 -22.22 -4.95
CA ASN A 117 2.79 -21.96 -3.52
C ASN A 117 1.46 -22.49 -3.01
N VAL A 118 1.46 -23.05 -1.79
CA VAL A 118 0.26 -23.45 -1.05
C VAL A 118 0.09 -22.54 0.16
N ASP A 119 -0.92 -21.68 0.13
CA ASP A 119 -1.29 -20.80 1.23
C ASP A 119 -2.64 -21.23 1.83
N ILE A 120 -2.59 -21.69 3.07
CA ILE A 120 -3.75 -22.14 3.84
C ILE A 120 -3.93 -21.21 5.03
N SER A 121 -5.15 -20.71 5.22
CA SER A 121 -5.53 -19.88 6.37
C SER A 121 -6.90 -20.29 6.89
N THR A 122 -6.98 -20.79 8.13
CA THR A 122 -8.24 -21.15 8.79
C THR A 122 -8.22 -20.74 10.26
N GLU A 123 -9.34 -20.25 10.79
CA GLU A 123 -9.48 -19.95 12.23
C GLU A 123 -9.74 -21.21 13.08
N ARG A 124 -9.88 -22.37 12.43
CA ARG A 124 -10.15 -23.66 13.06
C ARG A 124 -9.04 -24.65 12.67
N PHE A 125 -9.40 -25.85 12.22
CA PHE A 125 -8.45 -26.92 11.91
C PHE A 125 -8.32 -27.15 10.42
N PHE A 126 -7.12 -27.55 10.00
CA PHE A 126 -6.83 -28.03 8.65
C PHE A 126 -6.60 -29.53 8.69
N LEU A 127 -7.25 -30.28 7.81
CA LEU A 127 -7.12 -31.72 7.69
C LEU A 127 -6.84 -32.11 6.24
N ALA A 128 -5.67 -32.69 5.96
CA ALA A 128 -5.39 -33.36 4.69
C ALA A 128 -5.45 -34.87 4.90
N THR A 129 -6.57 -35.50 4.55
CA THR A 129 -6.91 -36.86 5.02
C THR A 129 -6.31 -37.99 4.18
N GLY A 130 -5.80 -37.70 3.00
CA GLY A 130 -5.19 -38.67 2.09
C GLY A 130 -3.75 -38.33 1.75
N THR A 131 -3.17 -39.15 0.90
CA THR A 131 -1.80 -39.00 0.42
C THR A 131 -1.72 -39.33 -1.08
N PHE A 132 -0.63 -38.91 -1.70
CA PHE A 132 -0.22 -39.29 -3.04
C PHE A 132 1.30 -39.44 -3.06
N THR A 133 1.81 -40.15 -4.06
CA THR A 133 3.26 -40.23 -4.29
C THR A 133 3.68 -39.01 -5.10
N ASP A 134 4.59 -38.21 -4.55
CA ASP A 134 5.12 -37.03 -5.22
C ASP A 134 6.21 -37.39 -6.25
N GLN A 135 6.74 -36.39 -6.97
CA GLN A 135 7.73 -36.60 -8.02
C GLN A 135 9.08 -37.14 -7.50
N ASN A 136 9.35 -36.96 -6.21
CA ASN A 136 10.55 -37.46 -5.53
C ASN A 136 10.31 -38.82 -4.84
N GLN A 137 9.18 -39.49 -5.13
CA GLN A 137 8.75 -40.77 -4.54
C GLN A 137 8.38 -40.68 -3.04
N GLU A 138 8.11 -39.48 -2.52
CA GLU A 138 7.65 -39.28 -1.15
C GLU A 138 6.13 -39.45 -1.06
N ILE A 139 5.65 -40.06 0.03
CA ILE A 139 4.21 -40.18 0.30
C ILE A 139 3.73 -38.91 1.00
N ALA A 140 3.24 -37.96 0.21
CA ALA A 140 2.88 -36.62 0.65
C ALA A 140 1.37 -36.40 0.72
N SER A 141 0.92 -35.58 1.66
CA SER A 141 -0.42 -34.98 1.63
C SER A 141 -0.42 -33.64 0.90
N ILE A 142 0.69 -32.91 0.97
CA ILE A 142 0.91 -31.64 0.26
C ILE A 142 2.30 -31.69 -0.36
N SER A 143 2.39 -31.53 -1.68
CA SER A 143 3.66 -31.37 -2.38
C SER A 143 3.66 -30.14 -3.27
N THR A 144 4.68 -29.31 -3.10
CA THR A 144 5.04 -28.16 -3.94
C THR A 144 6.41 -28.37 -4.57
N ALA A 145 6.86 -29.62 -4.72
CA ALA A 145 8.14 -29.92 -5.34
C ALA A 145 8.22 -29.35 -6.77
N GLY A 146 9.38 -28.84 -7.15
CA GLY A 146 9.71 -28.46 -8.52
C GLY A 146 11.15 -28.83 -8.81
N GLY A 147 11.48 -29.12 -10.07
CA GLY A 147 12.85 -29.50 -10.44
C GLY A 147 13.85 -28.36 -10.37
N VAL A 148 13.39 -27.10 -10.48
CA VAL A 148 14.23 -25.89 -10.25
C VAL A 148 14.19 -25.50 -8.78
N TRP A 149 13.01 -25.33 -8.21
CA TRP A 149 12.80 -24.99 -6.82
C TRP A 149 11.39 -25.35 -6.36
N GLY A 150 11.26 -25.71 -5.08
CA GLY A 150 9.97 -25.95 -4.45
C GLY A 150 9.19 -24.68 -4.12
N GLY A 151 7.88 -24.67 -4.35
CA GLY A 151 7.00 -23.60 -3.89
C GLY A 151 6.84 -23.59 -2.36
N ASP A 152 6.42 -22.47 -1.81
CA ASP A 152 6.22 -22.29 -0.37
C ASP A 152 4.99 -23.07 0.11
N ILE A 153 5.07 -23.63 1.32
CA ILE A 153 3.91 -24.22 2.01
C ILE A 153 3.69 -23.43 3.28
N THR A 154 2.61 -22.65 3.37
CA THR A 154 2.25 -21.92 4.60
C THR A 154 0.87 -22.36 5.09
N ILE A 155 0.82 -22.88 6.31
CA ILE A 155 -0.41 -23.34 6.95
C ILE A 155 -0.64 -22.51 8.21
N ARG A 156 -1.64 -21.62 8.19
CA ARG A 156 -2.14 -20.86 9.33
C ARG A 156 -3.41 -21.53 9.84
N HIS A 157 -3.39 -22.00 11.08
CA HIS A 157 -4.54 -22.70 11.67
C HIS A 157 -4.78 -22.26 13.13
N GLY A 158 -6.02 -22.36 13.60
CA GLY A 158 -6.43 -21.97 14.96
C GLY A 158 -6.14 -23.01 16.04
N GLY A 159 -5.15 -23.88 15.85
CA GLY A 159 -4.82 -24.97 16.77
C GLY A 159 -4.23 -24.49 18.09
N GLY A 160 -3.34 -23.49 18.06
CA GLY A 160 -2.69 -22.96 19.27
C GLY A 160 -3.69 -22.36 20.26
N LEU A 161 -4.68 -21.62 19.77
CA LEU A 161 -5.79 -21.08 20.61
C LEU A 161 -6.63 -22.16 21.29
N ARG A 162 -6.58 -23.39 20.77
CA ARG A 162 -7.42 -24.52 21.18
C ARG A 162 -6.59 -25.66 21.79
N ASN A 163 -5.30 -25.41 22.07
CA ASN A 163 -4.36 -26.41 22.57
C ASN A 163 -4.38 -27.72 21.74
N THR A 164 -4.53 -27.60 20.43
CA THR A 164 -4.57 -28.73 19.48
C THR A 164 -3.37 -28.59 18.55
N PRO A 165 -2.36 -29.47 18.65
CA PRO A 165 -1.17 -29.40 17.81
C PRO A 165 -1.52 -29.65 16.33
N PHE A 166 -0.60 -29.28 15.44
CA PHE A 166 -0.62 -29.75 14.06
C PHE A 166 0.17 -31.05 13.94
N ASN A 167 -0.46 -32.13 13.49
CA ASN A 167 0.20 -33.43 13.37
C ASN A 167 0.49 -33.75 11.89
N VAL A 168 1.72 -34.11 11.57
CA VAL A 168 2.08 -34.65 10.25
C VAL A 168 2.18 -36.16 10.38
N GLY A 169 1.42 -36.90 9.57
CA GLY A 169 1.19 -38.35 9.71
C GLY A 169 -0.11 -38.73 10.41
N ASP A 170 -0.87 -37.77 10.94
CA ASP A 170 -2.16 -38.00 11.61
C ASP A 170 -3.12 -36.83 11.34
N ALA A 171 -4.06 -37.03 10.41
CA ALA A 171 -5.10 -36.06 10.07
C ALA A 171 -6.43 -36.34 10.80
N THR A 172 -6.44 -36.95 11.99
CA THR A 172 -7.69 -37.18 12.74
C THR A 172 -8.31 -35.89 13.28
N ASN A 173 -7.49 -34.96 13.76
CA ASN A 173 -7.94 -33.73 14.43
C ASN A 173 -7.50 -32.45 13.71
N ASN A 174 -6.19 -32.29 13.49
CA ASN A 174 -5.59 -31.11 12.87
C ASN A 174 -4.20 -31.47 12.36
N GLY A 175 -4.02 -31.56 11.04
CA GLY A 175 -2.83 -32.18 10.49
C GLY A 175 -2.97 -32.74 9.08
N THR A 176 -1.98 -33.55 8.69
CA THR A 176 -1.91 -34.24 7.40
C THR A 176 -1.66 -35.73 7.60
N SER A 177 -2.20 -36.58 6.72
CA SER A 177 -1.99 -38.04 6.78
C SER A 177 -0.59 -38.47 6.29
N GLY A 178 0.03 -37.68 5.41
CA GLY A 178 1.37 -37.90 4.86
C GLY A 178 2.27 -36.69 5.07
N SER A 179 3.41 -36.68 4.39
CA SER A 179 4.41 -35.62 4.51
C SER A 179 3.92 -34.27 3.95
N LEU A 180 4.57 -33.20 4.42
CA LEU A 180 4.57 -31.88 3.79
C LEU A 180 5.91 -31.70 3.11
N THR A 181 5.95 -31.46 1.80
CA THR A 181 7.22 -31.39 1.06
C THR A 181 7.21 -30.31 0.00
N SER A 182 8.26 -29.51 -0.03
CA SER A 182 8.56 -28.61 -1.16
C SER A 182 9.58 -29.23 -2.10
N GLY A 183 9.86 -30.53 -1.99
CA GLY A 183 10.92 -31.21 -2.71
C GLY A 183 12.31 -30.93 -2.14
N ASN A 184 12.59 -29.68 -1.79
CA ASN A 184 13.84 -29.25 -1.15
C ASN A 184 13.84 -29.49 0.38
N TYR A 185 12.67 -29.29 1.00
CA TYR A 185 12.44 -29.50 2.42
C TYR A 185 11.25 -30.43 2.59
N ALA A 186 11.31 -31.32 3.58
CA ALA A 186 10.21 -32.23 3.88
C ALA A 186 10.03 -32.39 5.39
N ILE A 187 8.78 -32.32 5.85
CA ILE A 187 8.38 -32.73 7.19
C ILE A 187 7.78 -34.13 7.07
N ALA A 188 8.52 -35.12 7.55
CA ALA A 188 8.12 -36.52 7.53
C ALA A 188 6.94 -36.80 8.50
N PRO A 189 6.16 -37.87 8.28
CA PRO A 189 5.11 -38.34 9.20
C PRO A 189 5.58 -38.62 10.63
N ASN A 190 4.62 -38.75 11.55
CA ASN A 190 4.77 -38.97 12.99
C ASN A 190 5.40 -37.80 13.75
N GLN A 191 5.18 -36.57 13.30
CA GLN A 191 5.64 -35.35 13.98
C GLN A 191 4.44 -34.54 14.48
N SER A 192 4.60 -33.89 15.64
CA SER A 192 3.55 -33.08 16.27
C SER A 192 4.10 -31.70 16.62
N PHE A 193 3.37 -30.66 16.21
CA PHE A 193 3.75 -29.26 16.34
C PHE A 193 2.73 -28.52 17.20
N PRO A 194 2.96 -28.43 18.53
CA PRO A 194 2.09 -27.65 19.43
C PRO A 194 2.26 -26.14 19.27
N GLY A 195 3.38 -25.69 18.68
CA GLY A 195 3.72 -24.30 18.41
C GLY A 195 4.08 -24.08 16.94
N SER A 196 4.30 -22.81 16.55
CA SER A 196 4.65 -22.47 15.18
C SER A 196 6.02 -23.06 14.81
N TYR A 197 6.15 -23.57 13.60
CA TYR A 197 7.34 -24.26 13.12
C TYR A 197 7.69 -23.81 11.71
N THR A 198 8.97 -23.73 11.38
CA THR A 198 9.45 -23.36 10.05
C THR A 198 10.64 -24.22 9.68
N LEU A 199 10.58 -24.85 8.51
CA LEU A 199 11.67 -25.63 7.91
C LEU A 199 11.84 -25.18 6.47
N GLY A 200 12.89 -24.41 6.20
CA GLY A 200 13.09 -23.79 4.90
C GLY A 200 11.87 -22.94 4.51
N ASN A 201 11.21 -23.32 3.42
CA ASN A 201 9.99 -22.65 2.95
C ASN A 201 8.66 -23.35 3.32
N ILE A 202 8.71 -24.29 4.27
CA ILE A 202 7.52 -24.88 4.89
C ILE A 202 7.29 -24.21 6.25
N LYS A 203 6.09 -23.64 6.45
CA LYS A 203 5.68 -22.91 7.65
C LYS A 203 4.37 -23.45 8.20
N ILE A 204 4.37 -23.84 9.46
CA ILE A 204 3.17 -24.18 10.24
C ILE A 204 2.99 -23.08 11.30
N ILE A 205 1.88 -22.36 11.27
CA ILE A 205 1.60 -21.21 12.14
C ILE A 205 0.38 -21.53 13.00
N THR A 206 0.62 -21.75 14.30
CA THR A 206 -0.37 -22.24 15.28
C THR A 206 -1.04 -21.10 16.06
N ASP A 207 -0.38 -19.94 16.18
CA ASP A 207 -0.88 -18.75 16.90
C ASP A 207 -1.71 -17.82 16.01
N PHE A 208 -2.33 -18.37 14.96
CA PHE A 208 -3.12 -17.59 14.03
C PHE A 208 -4.36 -17.02 14.73
N ARG A 209 -4.33 -15.71 15.01
CA ARG A 209 -5.48 -14.92 15.44
C ARG A 209 -5.91 -14.04 14.27
N PRO A 210 -7.05 -14.34 13.63
CA PRO A 210 -7.65 -13.43 12.67
C PRO A 210 -7.94 -12.09 13.37
N PRO A 211 -7.86 -10.95 12.68
CA PRO A 211 -8.41 -9.72 13.19
C PRO A 211 -9.90 -9.94 13.54
N VAL A 212 -10.33 -9.45 14.71
CA VAL A 212 -11.72 -9.59 15.16
C VAL A 212 -12.63 -8.94 14.11
N SER A 213 -13.54 -9.74 13.55
CA SER A 213 -14.44 -9.49 12.41
C SER A 213 -13.81 -9.45 11.01
N ARG A 214 -13.90 -10.59 10.30
CA ARG A 214 -13.77 -10.66 8.84
C ARG A 214 -14.98 -9.89 8.25
N PRO A 215 -14.80 -8.79 7.50
CA PRO A 215 -15.92 -8.09 6.88
C PRO A 215 -16.68 -9.06 5.95
N PRO A 216 -18.02 -8.97 5.86
CA PRO A 216 -18.80 -9.84 4.99
C PRO A 216 -18.29 -9.72 3.55
N MET A 217 -17.97 -10.86 2.94
CA MET A 217 -17.46 -10.85 1.57
C MET A 217 -18.51 -10.24 0.64
N MET A 218 -18.16 -9.17 -0.08
CA MET A 218 -19.05 -8.58 -1.07
C MET A 218 -19.07 -9.44 -2.35
N PRO A 219 -20.24 -9.72 -2.96
CA PRO A 219 -20.32 -10.50 -4.19
C PRO A 219 -19.69 -9.75 -5.38
N PRO A 220 -18.69 -10.31 -6.10
CA PRO A 220 -18.19 -9.77 -7.37
C PRO A 220 -19.32 -9.41 -8.34
N GLU A 221 -19.36 -8.18 -8.83
CA GLU A 221 -20.35 -7.68 -9.79
C GLU A 221 -20.22 -8.35 -11.17
N LEU A 222 -21.34 -8.58 -11.87
CA LEU A 222 -21.34 -9.18 -13.21
C LEU A 222 -21.01 -8.11 -14.25
N PRO A 223 -20.34 -8.46 -15.36
CA PRO A 223 -20.32 -7.57 -16.53
C PRO A 223 -21.75 -7.37 -17.04
N PRO A 224 -22.10 -6.16 -17.53
CA PRO A 224 -23.40 -5.91 -18.11
C PRO A 224 -23.63 -6.83 -19.33
N PRO A 225 -24.86 -7.30 -19.59
CA PRO A 225 -25.13 -8.07 -20.80
C PRO A 225 -24.80 -7.23 -22.04
N PRO A 226 -24.33 -7.85 -23.15
CA PRO A 226 -24.05 -7.13 -24.36
C PRO A 226 -25.30 -6.39 -24.83
N VAL A 227 -25.19 -5.07 -24.97
CA VAL A 227 -26.26 -4.22 -25.47
C VAL A 227 -26.51 -4.61 -26.92
N VAL A 228 -27.64 -5.29 -27.18
CA VAL A 228 -28.14 -5.43 -28.55
C VAL A 228 -28.62 -4.05 -28.98
N MET A 229 -27.79 -3.34 -29.76
CA MET A 229 -28.18 -2.07 -30.34
C MET A 229 -29.37 -2.30 -31.29
N PRO A 230 -30.52 -1.63 -31.11
CA PRO A 230 -31.54 -1.60 -32.15
C PRO A 230 -31.00 -0.88 -33.39
N PRO A 231 -31.50 -1.22 -34.60
CA PRO A 231 -31.03 -0.60 -35.83
C PRO A 231 -31.23 0.93 -35.77
N VAL A 232 -30.20 1.65 -36.16
CA VAL A 232 -30.18 3.11 -36.24
C VAL A 232 -31.25 3.58 -37.23
N VAL A 233 -32.33 4.16 -36.73
CA VAL A 233 -33.27 4.93 -37.55
C VAL A 233 -32.77 6.37 -37.56
N LEU A 234 -32.25 6.82 -38.71
CA LEU A 234 -31.86 8.21 -38.90
C LEU A 234 -33.11 9.11 -38.85
N PRO A 235 -33.12 10.20 -38.07
CA PRO A 235 -34.23 11.15 -38.10
C PRO A 235 -34.22 11.94 -39.43
N PRO A 236 -35.39 12.33 -39.96
CA PRO A 236 -35.48 13.14 -41.16
C PRO A 236 -34.87 14.55 -40.93
N PRO A 237 -34.41 15.22 -41.99
CA PRO A 237 -33.75 16.53 -41.87
C PRO A 237 -34.70 17.57 -41.30
N VAL A 238 -34.26 18.27 -40.24
CA VAL A 238 -35.00 19.34 -39.59
C VAL A 238 -34.99 20.58 -40.48
N VAL A 239 -36.17 21.01 -40.92
CA VAL A 239 -36.37 22.32 -41.56
C VAL A 239 -36.44 23.38 -40.46
N MET A 240 -35.51 24.32 -40.45
CA MET A 240 -35.50 25.44 -39.49
C MET A 240 -36.62 26.45 -39.81
N PRO A 241 -37.43 26.87 -38.83
CA PRO A 241 -38.31 28.03 -38.98
C PRO A 241 -37.54 29.36 -38.76
N PRO A 242 -38.04 30.49 -39.28
CA PRO A 242 -37.31 31.76 -39.25
C PRO A 242 -37.24 32.38 -37.85
N LEU A 243 -36.12 33.05 -37.58
CA LEU A 243 -35.83 33.75 -36.32
C LEU A 243 -36.86 34.84 -36.00
N VAL A 244 -37.45 34.75 -34.80
CA VAL A 244 -38.21 35.84 -34.16
C VAL A 244 -37.36 36.40 -33.01
N LEU A 245 -37.04 37.70 -33.07
CA LEU A 245 -36.34 38.41 -32.00
C LEU A 245 -37.30 38.69 -30.82
N PRO A 246 -36.87 38.53 -29.56
CA PRO A 246 -37.69 38.84 -28.40
C PRO A 246 -37.75 40.36 -28.11
N PRO A 247 -38.83 40.87 -27.52
CA PRO A 247 -38.95 42.28 -27.11
C PRO A 247 -38.13 42.59 -25.84
N PRO A 248 -37.86 43.87 -25.55
CA PRO A 248 -36.96 44.27 -24.45
C PRO A 248 -37.61 44.01 -23.07
N VAL A 249 -36.82 43.43 -22.16
CA VAL A 249 -37.22 43.14 -20.79
C VAL A 249 -37.12 44.42 -19.93
N VAL A 250 -38.23 44.81 -19.32
CA VAL A 250 -38.29 45.86 -18.28
C VAL A 250 -38.05 45.21 -16.92
N MET A 251 -37.07 45.71 -16.16
CA MET A 251 -36.76 45.24 -14.80
C MET A 251 -37.76 45.81 -13.77
N PRO A 252 -38.33 44.99 -12.87
CA PRO A 252 -38.99 45.46 -11.65
C PRO A 252 -37.98 45.72 -10.51
N PRO A 253 -38.35 46.51 -9.48
CA PRO A 253 -37.41 47.07 -8.52
C PRO A 253 -36.94 46.06 -7.47
N VAL A 254 -35.72 46.30 -6.98
CA VAL A 254 -35.04 45.56 -5.92
C VAL A 254 -35.83 45.66 -4.61
N VAL A 255 -36.25 44.51 -4.07
CA VAL A 255 -36.76 44.38 -2.71
C VAL A 255 -35.63 43.83 -1.83
N ALA A 256 -35.31 44.53 -0.75
CA ALA A 256 -34.34 44.12 0.25
C ALA A 256 -34.80 42.83 0.97
N PRO A 257 -33.88 41.92 1.35
CA PRO A 257 -34.24 40.72 2.09
C PRO A 257 -34.69 41.09 3.53
N PRO A 258 -35.63 40.34 4.11
CA PRO A 258 -36.09 40.56 5.48
C PRO A 258 -35.06 40.08 6.51
N ASP A 259 -35.03 40.76 7.66
CA ASP A 259 -34.27 40.37 8.85
C ASP A 259 -34.62 38.95 9.29
N VAL A 260 -33.62 38.07 9.29
CA VAL A 260 -33.73 36.73 9.88
C VAL A 260 -33.48 36.86 11.37
N VAL A 261 -34.57 36.82 12.14
CA VAL A 261 -34.54 36.67 13.60
C VAL A 261 -34.02 35.28 13.96
N MET A 262 -32.92 35.22 14.70
CA MET A 262 -32.38 33.98 15.27
C MET A 262 -33.35 33.40 16.31
N PRO A 263 -33.67 32.09 16.29
CA PRO A 263 -34.30 31.42 17.42
C PRO A 263 -33.30 31.22 18.57
N PRO A 264 -33.76 31.11 19.83
CA PRO A 264 -32.88 31.05 20.99
C PRO A 264 -32.11 29.72 21.07
N VAL A 265 -30.87 29.84 21.53
CA VAL A 265 -29.98 28.71 21.84
C VAL A 265 -30.59 27.87 22.96
N VAL A 266 -30.93 26.62 22.64
CA VAL A 266 -31.27 25.60 23.64
C VAL A 266 -29.98 24.91 24.06
N ALA A 267 -29.63 25.03 25.34
CA ALA A 267 -28.52 24.31 25.94
C ALA A 267 -28.78 22.78 25.91
N PRO A 268 -27.75 21.94 25.64
CA PRO A 268 -27.91 20.50 25.74
C PRO A 268 -28.12 20.08 27.21
N PRO A 269 -28.87 18.99 27.47
CA PRO A 269 -29.15 18.53 28.82
C PRO A 269 -27.89 17.98 29.48
N ASP A 270 -27.81 18.23 30.77
CA ASP A 270 -26.83 17.70 31.72
C ASP A 270 -26.94 16.17 31.75
N VAL A 271 -25.89 15.48 31.29
CA VAL A 271 -25.78 14.03 31.42
C VAL A 271 -24.64 13.73 32.37
N SER A 272 -24.98 13.69 33.65
CA SER A 272 -24.16 13.09 34.70
C SER A 272 -24.09 11.57 34.49
N PHE A 273 -22.89 11.04 34.26
CA PHE A 273 -22.61 9.61 34.43
C PHE A 273 -21.76 9.40 35.69
N PRO A 274 -22.06 8.34 36.48
CA PRO A 274 -21.41 8.11 37.76
C PRO A 274 -19.95 7.71 37.61
N SER A 275 -19.13 8.25 38.51
CA SER A 275 -17.73 7.90 38.72
C SER A 275 -17.60 6.41 39.04
N GLN A 276 -16.95 5.64 38.16
CA GLN A 276 -16.27 4.41 38.54
C GLN A 276 -14.77 4.64 38.45
N THR A 277 -14.28 5.33 39.48
CA THR A 277 -12.87 5.37 39.87
C THR A 277 -12.60 4.12 40.70
N ALA A 278 -12.24 3.01 40.05
CA ALA A 278 -11.51 1.88 40.64
C ALA A 278 -11.23 0.85 39.53
N LEU A 279 -9.97 0.42 39.41
CA LEU A 279 -9.42 -0.67 38.56
C LEU A 279 -8.63 -0.30 37.29
N ILE A 280 -8.11 0.93 37.14
CA ILE A 280 -7.05 1.23 36.14
C ILE A 280 -5.73 1.71 36.80
N ASP A 281 -5.67 1.74 38.14
CA ASP A 281 -4.50 2.22 38.90
C ASP A 281 -3.44 1.14 39.22
N SER A 282 -3.38 0.01 38.49
CA SER A 282 -2.38 -1.04 38.81
C SER A 282 -1.54 -1.58 37.66
N GLN A 283 -1.53 -0.94 36.48
CA GLN A 283 -0.60 -1.32 35.40
C GLN A 283 0.01 -0.13 34.63
N LEU A 284 -0.08 1.09 35.16
CA LEU A 284 0.56 2.30 34.59
C LEU A 284 1.83 2.77 35.32
N GLU A 285 2.32 2.02 36.30
CA GLU A 285 3.62 2.25 36.93
C GLU A 285 4.68 1.28 36.38
N SER A 286 5.41 1.71 35.35
CA SER A 286 6.85 1.44 35.14
C SER A 286 7.32 1.82 33.74
N LEU A 287 7.20 3.09 33.35
CA LEU A 287 8.06 3.70 32.33
C LEU A 287 8.30 5.18 32.72
N GLN A 288 8.98 5.38 33.85
CA GLN A 288 9.63 6.67 34.11
C GLN A 288 10.80 6.81 33.14
N ILE A 289 10.61 7.61 32.10
CA ILE A 289 11.71 8.06 31.23
C ILE A 289 12.53 9.07 32.04
N SER A 290 13.70 8.65 32.51
CA SER A 290 14.66 9.52 33.20
C SER A 290 15.19 10.60 32.25
N PRO A 291 15.19 11.89 32.63
CA PRO A 291 15.76 12.95 31.83
C PRO A 291 17.24 13.13 32.18
N SER A 292 18.13 12.33 31.59
CA SER A 292 19.57 12.65 31.58
C SER A 292 20.32 11.76 30.60
N ASN A 293 20.64 12.30 29.41
CA ASN A 293 21.79 11.91 28.58
C ASN A 293 22.00 12.98 27.48
N ASP A 294 22.16 14.24 27.90
CA ASP A 294 22.78 15.25 27.04
C ASP A 294 24.29 14.97 27.03
N LEU A 295 24.72 14.14 26.07
CA LEU A 295 26.13 13.99 25.70
C LEU A 295 26.57 15.24 24.92
N ASP A 296 27.80 15.72 25.17
CA ASP A 296 28.35 16.99 24.69
C ASP A 296 28.02 17.32 23.22
N SER A 297 27.46 18.51 22.99
CA SER A 297 27.00 19.02 21.69
C SER A 297 28.10 19.10 20.62
N ASP A 298 29.36 19.17 21.04
CA ASP A 298 30.51 19.28 20.14
C ASP A 298 30.86 17.93 19.47
N SER A 299 30.41 16.79 20.05
CA SER A 299 30.58 15.46 19.45
C SER A 299 29.54 15.12 18.37
N ILE A 300 28.38 15.78 18.39
CA ILE A 300 27.24 15.52 17.49
C ILE A 300 27.45 16.19 16.12
N ASP A 301 28.09 17.35 16.09
CA ASP A 301 28.34 18.10 14.85
C ASP A 301 29.28 17.33 13.88
N PHE A 302 30.15 16.45 14.40
CA PHE A 302 30.99 15.55 13.60
C PHE A 302 30.22 14.32 13.05
N GLN A 303 29.14 13.90 13.71
CA GLN A 303 28.42 12.66 13.41
C GLN A 303 27.39 12.78 12.28
N ILE A 304 26.87 13.98 11.97
CA ILE A 304 25.87 14.15 10.90
C ILE A 304 26.43 13.80 9.52
N GLY A 305 27.70 14.12 9.26
CA GLY A 305 28.36 13.76 7.99
C GLY A 305 28.47 12.24 7.80
N GLU A 306 28.85 11.52 8.86
CA GLU A 306 28.90 10.06 8.87
C GLU A 306 27.50 9.43 8.75
N LEU A 307 26.51 9.99 9.45
CA LEU A 307 25.11 9.55 9.37
C LEU A 307 24.57 9.69 7.94
N GLU A 308 24.79 10.84 7.31
CA GLU A 308 24.43 11.07 5.91
C GLU A 308 25.15 10.10 4.96
N GLN A 309 26.44 9.86 5.19
CA GLN A 309 27.20 8.89 4.40
C GLN A 309 26.64 7.48 4.53
N ASN A 310 26.24 7.06 5.73
CA ASN A 310 25.63 5.74 5.96
C ASN A 310 24.31 5.58 5.19
N PHE A 311 23.40 6.55 5.29
CA PHE A 311 22.17 6.53 4.49
C PHE A 311 22.47 6.52 2.99
N THR A 312 23.42 7.34 2.54
CA THR A 312 23.84 7.43 1.14
C THR A 312 24.31 6.07 0.61
N GLN A 313 25.21 5.41 1.36
CA GLN A 313 25.80 4.13 0.95
C GLN A 313 24.76 3.00 0.88
N GLN A 314 23.80 2.95 1.82
CA GLN A 314 22.71 1.95 1.76
C GLN A 314 21.93 2.06 0.44
N PHE A 315 21.61 3.28 0.01
CA PHE A 315 20.95 3.50 -1.27
C PHE A 315 21.87 3.19 -2.47
N GLU A 316 23.14 3.57 -2.45
CA GLU A 316 24.09 3.24 -3.54
C GLU A 316 24.23 1.73 -3.75
N GLN A 317 24.30 0.97 -2.65
CA GLN A 317 24.37 -0.49 -2.67
C GLN A 317 23.11 -1.10 -3.26
N HIS A 318 21.93 -0.67 -2.80
CA HIS A 318 20.65 -1.15 -3.33
C HIS A 318 20.47 -0.79 -4.81
N LEU A 319 20.88 0.41 -5.21
CA LEU A 319 20.79 0.90 -6.59
C LEU A 319 21.87 0.32 -7.52
N LYS A 320 22.86 -0.39 -6.98
CA LYS A 320 24.01 -0.96 -7.70
C LYS A 320 24.74 0.08 -8.58
N GLN A 321 24.69 1.35 -8.20
CA GLN A 321 25.27 2.46 -8.97
C GLN A 321 25.75 3.57 -8.02
N PRO A 322 26.89 4.22 -8.32
CA PRO A 322 27.33 5.39 -7.58
C PRO A 322 26.27 6.49 -7.75
N ALA A 323 25.89 7.09 -6.63
CA ALA A 323 24.88 8.11 -6.65
C ALA A 323 25.52 9.47 -6.89
N ILE A 324 24.79 10.34 -7.59
CA ILE A 324 25.24 11.70 -7.83
C ILE A 324 24.88 12.48 -6.57
N THR A 325 25.88 12.88 -5.79
CA THR A 325 25.66 13.75 -4.64
C THR A 325 25.28 15.15 -5.13
N ARG A 326 24.15 15.67 -4.63
CA ARG A 326 23.52 16.93 -5.06
C ARG A 326 23.11 17.83 -3.90
N GLY A 327 23.05 17.30 -2.68
CA GLY A 327 22.65 18.06 -1.50
C GLY A 327 23.76 18.23 -0.46
N PRO A 328 23.44 18.93 0.65
CA PRO A 328 24.41 19.23 1.70
C PRO A 328 24.84 17.95 2.44
N SER A 329 26.13 17.87 2.78
CA SER A 329 26.71 16.75 3.53
C SER A 329 27.25 17.14 4.90
N SER A 330 27.28 18.44 5.21
CA SER A 330 27.74 18.97 6.50
C SER A 330 26.62 19.70 7.23
N LEU A 331 26.64 19.66 8.57
CA LEU A 331 25.65 20.37 9.38
C LEU A 331 25.57 21.89 9.08
N PRO A 332 26.70 22.64 8.92
CA PRO A 332 26.64 24.03 8.49
C PRO A 332 25.91 24.23 7.15
N ASP A 333 26.14 23.34 6.17
CA ASP A 333 25.50 23.40 4.86
C ASP A 333 24.01 23.07 4.96
N ILE A 334 23.65 22.06 5.76
CA ILE A 334 22.25 21.70 6.03
C ILE A 334 21.53 22.90 6.64
N ARG A 335 22.06 23.49 7.72
CA ARG A 335 21.46 24.67 8.37
C ARG A 335 21.34 25.85 7.42
N ASN A 336 22.37 26.08 6.59
CA ASN A 336 22.34 27.13 5.56
C ASN A 336 21.24 26.87 4.53
N GLN A 337 21.07 25.63 4.09
CA GLN A 337 20.01 25.25 3.18
C GLN A 337 18.63 25.47 3.79
N LEU A 338 18.40 25.05 5.04
CA LEU A 338 17.13 25.28 5.73
C LEU A 338 16.81 26.79 5.87
N ARG A 339 17.80 27.63 6.15
CA ARG A 339 17.65 29.10 6.18
C ARG A 339 17.27 29.67 4.80
N LYS A 340 17.88 29.17 3.72
CA LYS A 340 17.52 29.57 2.34
C LYS A 340 16.09 29.18 2.00
N ILE A 341 15.65 27.97 2.36
CA ILE A 341 14.26 27.52 2.16
C ILE A 341 13.28 28.41 2.92
N HIS A 342 13.54 28.70 4.19
CA HIS A 342 12.69 29.61 4.96
C HIS A 342 12.62 31.00 4.34
N SER A 343 13.75 31.54 3.90
CA SER A 343 13.80 32.86 3.24
C SER A 343 13.03 32.87 1.91
N ALA A 344 13.05 31.77 1.16
CA ALA A 344 12.40 31.68 -0.15
C ALA A 344 10.89 31.38 -0.07
N THR A 345 10.45 30.66 0.96
CA THR A 345 9.09 30.07 1.03
C THR A 345 8.24 30.59 2.18
N GLY A 346 8.87 31.18 3.20
CA GLY A 346 8.23 31.51 4.48
C GLY A 346 7.93 30.31 5.38
N ILE A 347 8.19 29.07 4.92
CA ILE A 347 8.00 27.84 5.70
C ILE A 347 9.29 27.54 6.47
N LYS A 348 9.18 27.17 7.75
CA LYS A 348 10.31 26.69 8.55
C LYS A 348 10.42 25.16 8.51
N PRO A 349 11.39 24.60 7.77
CA PRO A 349 11.63 23.16 7.76
C PRO A 349 12.52 22.71 8.94
N ALA A 350 12.32 21.47 9.36
CA ALA A 350 13.24 20.70 10.17
C ALA A 350 13.46 19.31 9.58
N ILE A 351 14.63 18.73 9.85
CA ILE A 351 15.02 17.39 9.41
C ILE A 351 15.06 16.48 10.64
N ILE A 352 14.42 15.32 10.54
CA ILE A 352 14.40 14.29 11.57
C ILE A 352 15.02 13.02 10.98
N TYR A 353 16.17 12.64 11.51
CA TYR A 353 16.76 11.34 11.29
C TYR A 353 16.18 10.35 12.30
N VAL A 354 15.76 9.19 11.82
CA VAL A 354 15.24 8.09 12.63
C VAL A 354 16.00 6.83 12.24
N PHE A 355 16.83 6.34 13.15
CA PHE A 355 17.73 5.21 12.88
C PHE A 355 17.96 4.36 14.12
N PHE A 356 18.53 3.18 13.90
CA PHE A 356 18.86 2.26 14.98
C PHE A 356 20.37 2.28 15.26
N VAL A 357 20.73 2.29 16.54
CA VAL A 357 22.12 2.24 17.01
C VAL A 357 22.35 0.98 17.87
N PRO A 358 23.52 0.35 17.82
CA PRO A 358 23.81 -0.82 18.65
C PRO A 358 23.62 -0.57 20.15
N ALA A 359 22.86 -1.45 20.82
CA ALA A 359 22.60 -1.36 22.26
C ALA A 359 23.86 -1.54 23.13
N VAL A 360 24.89 -2.23 22.60
CA VAL A 360 26.18 -2.37 23.26
C VAL A 360 27.15 -1.33 22.70
N LYS A 361 27.45 -0.29 23.48
CA LYS A 361 28.61 0.57 23.24
C LYS A 361 29.87 -0.25 23.53
N VAL A 362 30.34 -0.99 22.53
CA VAL A 362 31.62 -1.68 22.60
C VAL A 362 32.70 -0.61 22.71
N SER A 363 33.32 -0.48 23.90
CA SER A 363 34.55 0.30 24.08
C SER A 363 35.71 -0.48 23.46
N VAL A 364 35.86 -0.39 22.14
CA VAL A 364 37.00 -0.98 21.43
C VAL A 364 37.52 0.04 20.44
N ASP A 365 38.84 0.14 20.39
CA ASP A 365 39.67 1.05 19.60
C ASP A 365 39.09 1.38 18.22
N SER A 366 39.31 2.64 17.81
CA SER A 366 38.79 3.37 16.63
C SER A 366 38.99 2.73 15.24
N GLU A 367 39.22 1.42 15.12
CA GLU A 367 39.37 0.71 13.84
C GLU A 367 38.11 -0.02 13.36
N LEU A 368 37.12 -0.29 14.22
CA LEU A 368 35.87 -0.96 13.83
C LEU A 368 34.77 -0.03 13.28
N ILE A 369 34.99 1.29 13.27
CA ILE A 369 34.08 2.29 12.65
C ILE A 369 34.31 2.39 11.12
N LYS A 370 35.13 1.51 10.52
CA LYS A 370 35.54 1.64 9.12
C LYS A 370 34.65 0.91 8.10
N ASN A 371 33.60 0.17 8.51
CA ASN A 371 32.73 -0.49 7.53
C ASN A 371 31.33 -0.84 8.12
N PRO A 372 30.30 0.03 7.97
CA PRO A 372 28.96 -0.24 8.49
C PRO A 372 28.10 -1.12 7.56
N ASN A 373 28.62 -1.54 6.41
CA ASN A 373 27.85 -2.27 5.41
C ASN A 373 28.33 -3.72 5.28
N SER A 374 27.92 -4.59 6.22
CA SER A 374 27.54 -6.01 5.97
C SER A 374 27.50 -6.94 7.19
N GLU A 375 27.51 -6.47 8.46
CA GLU A 375 27.46 -7.39 9.62
C GLU A 375 26.47 -6.95 10.71
N LEU A 376 25.35 -7.68 10.78
CA LEU A 376 24.36 -7.83 11.89
C LEU A 376 23.64 -6.58 12.42
N GLN A 377 22.62 -6.10 11.67
CA GLN A 377 21.52 -5.36 12.30
C GLN A 377 20.87 -6.25 13.38
N SER A 378 20.88 -5.81 14.63
CA SER A 378 20.39 -6.60 15.76
C SER A 378 18.93 -6.27 16.06
N PRO A 379 18.08 -7.26 16.39
CA PRO A 379 16.76 -7.03 16.97
C PRO A 379 16.78 -6.15 18.24
N GLU A 380 17.94 -6.07 18.89
CA GLU A 380 18.20 -5.34 20.13
C GLU A 380 18.70 -3.91 19.92
N ASP A 381 19.02 -3.49 18.69
CA ASP A 381 19.46 -2.12 18.42
C ASP A 381 18.42 -1.09 18.90
N GLU A 382 18.85 0.06 19.41
CA GLU A 382 17.97 1.06 19.99
C GLU A 382 17.63 2.17 19.00
N LEU A 383 16.37 2.60 19.01
CA LEU A 383 15.87 3.69 18.21
C LEU A 383 16.39 5.04 18.71
N GLU A 384 17.03 5.77 17.82
CA GLU A 384 17.58 7.09 18.03
C GLU A 384 17.00 8.12 17.06
N LEU A 385 16.77 9.32 17.59
CA LEU A 385 16.28 10.47 16.84
C LEU A 385 17.33 11.57 16.83
N VAL A 386 17.54 12.18 15.67
CA VAL A 386 18.32 13.41 15.54
C VAL A 386 17.51 14.47 14.81
N LEU A 387 17.30 15.61 15.45
CA LEU A 387 16.58 16.76 14.92
C LEU A 387 17.56 17.89 14.57
N VAL A 388 17.51 18.30 13.30
CA VAL A 388 18.27 19.43 12.77
C VAL A 388 17.30 20.53 12.31
N THR A 389 17.44 21.72 12.87
CA THR A 389 16.70 22.92 12.46
C THR A 389 17.65 23.96 11.85
N SER A 390 17.12 25.08 11.37
CA SER A 390 17.90 26.13 10.69
C SER A 390 18.93 26.87 11.58
N LYS A 391 18.83 26.73 12.91
CA LYS A 391 19.67 27.38 13.93
C LYS A 391 19.66 26.55 15.23
N GLY A 392 20.39 26.99 16.26
CA GLY A 392 20.44 26.29 17.53
C GLY A 392 21.30 25.03 17.50
N LYS A 393 21.28 24.26 18.60
CA LYS A 393 22.02 23.00 18.73
C LYS A 393 21.24 21.86 18.07
N THR A 394 21.97 20.86 17.56
CA THR A 394 21.37 19.61 17.09
C THR A 394 20.82 18.86 18.30
N ILE A 395 19.58 18.37 18.20
CA ILE A 395 18.91 17.66 19.30
C ILE A 395 18.98 16.16 19.03
N ARG A 396 19.44 15.39 20.01
CA ARG A 396 19.58 13.94 19.94
C ARG A 396 18.76 13.30 21.05
N LYS A 397 17.95 12.30 20.73
CA LYS A 397 17.13 11.56 21.69
C LYS A 397 17.32 10.05 21.47
N VAL A 398 17.83 9.36 22.48
CA VAL A 398 17.82 7.89 22.54
C VAL A 398 16.53 7.49 23.25
N THR A 399 15.72 6.65 22.61
CA THR A 399 14.37 6.34 23.11
C THR A 399 14.33 5.10 24.00
N GLY A 400 15.37 4.26 23.97
CA GLY A 400 15.39 2.94 24.61
C GLY A 400 14.46 1.91 23.94
N VAL A 401 13.83 2.25 22.81
CA VAL A 401 12.95 1.35 22.07
C VAL A 401 13.77 0.46 21.16
N LYS A 402 13.60 -0.86 21.26
CA LYS A 402 14.33 -1.83 20.45
C LYS A 402 13.87 -1.83 19.00
N ARG A 403 14.77 -2.17 18.06
CA ARG A 403 14.51 -2.30 16.62
C ARG A 403 13.37 -3.26 16.35
N SER A 404 13.44 -4.46 16.92
CA SER A 404 12.37 -5.46 16.78
C SER A 404 11.00 -4.96 17.23
N GLN A 405 10.95 -4.17 18.29
CA GLN A 405 9.71 -3.58 18.81
C GLN A 405 9.19 -2.47 17.89
N ALA A 406 10.06 -1.53 17.49
CA ALA A 406 9.70 -0.43 16.59
C ALA A 406 9.16 -0.96 15.25
N LEU A 407 9.87 -1.89 14.62
CA LEU A 407 9.48 -2.48 13.34
C LEU A 407 8.18 -3.28 13.44
N LYS A 408 7.99 -4.04 14.53
CA LYS A 408 6.74 -4.77 14.78
C LYS A 408 5.54 -3.81 14.87
N VAL A 409 5.66 -2.70 15.58
CA VAL A 409 4.56 -1.72 15.71
C VAL A 409 4.35 -0.95 14.42
N ALA A 410 5.41 -0.58 13.70
CA ALA A 410 5.32 0.00 12.35
C ALA A 410 4.54 -0.92 11.40
N GLN A 411 4.85 -2.21 11.39
CA GLN A 411 4.15 -3.18 10.55
C GLN A 411 2.68 -3.37 10.96
N GLN A 412 2.40 -3.40 12.27
CA GLN A 412 1.02 -3.42 12.77
C GLN A 412 0.25 -2.16 12.34
N PHE A 413 0.87 -0.98 12.41
CA PHE A 413 0.26 0.26 11.99
C PHE A 413 -0.07 0.25 10.50
N SER A 414 0.91 -0.10 9.65
CA SER A 414 0.75 -0.22 8.20
C SER A 414 -0.33 -1.23 7.82
N ASN A 415 -0.46 -2.35 8.54
CA ASN A 415 -1.51 -3.33 8.26
C ASN A 415 -2.90 -2.88 8.72
N LYS A 416 -3.00 -2.29 9.91
CA LYS A 416 -4.30 -1.87 10.47
C LYS A 416 -4.87 -0.64 9.77
N ILE A 417 -4.05 0.30 9.31
CA ILE A 417 -4.52 1.50 8.61
C ILE A 417 -5.17 1.17 7.25
N LYS A 418 -4.79 0.04 6.64
CA LYS A 418 -5.40 -0.49 5.41
C LYS A 418 -6.78 -1.10 5.64
N ASN A 419 -7.14 -1.42 6.88
CA ASN A 419 -8.45 -2.00 7.20
C ASN A 419 -9.52 -0.91 7.35
N VAL A 420 -10.13 -0.50 6.25
CA VAL A 420 -11.22 0.49 6.21
C VAL A 420 -12.46 0.10 7.02
N ALA A 421 -12.65 -1.18 7.33
CA ALA A 421 -13.77 -1.63 8.17
C ALA A 421 -13.56 -1.24 9.65
N SER A 422 -12.31 -1.04 10.09
CA SER A 422 -11.99 -0.62 11.44
C SER A 422 -11.64 0.87 11.47
N GLN A 423 -12.61 1.70 11.87
CA GLN A 423 -12.46 3.17 11.89
C GLN A 423 -11.29 3.69 12.72
N GLN A 424 -10.87 2.93 13.73
CA GLN A 424 -9.88 3.36 14.73
C GLN A 424 -8.85 2.28 15.08
N GLY A 425 -8.88 1.10 14.44
CA GLY A 425 -8.01 -0.03 14.80
C GLY A 425 -6.51 0.28 14.72
N TYR A 426 -6.13 1.23 13.87
CA TYR A 426 -4.75 1.71 13.71
C TYR A 426 -4.30 2.67 14.82
N LEU A 427 -5.21 3.25 15.61
CA LEU A 427 -4.89 4.35 16.53
C LEU A 427 -3.88 3.95 17.61
N THR A 428 -3.99 2.75 18.21
CA THR A 428 -3.05 2.30 19.24
C THR A 428 -1.61 2.27 18.72
N SER A 429 -1.39 1.65 17.56
CA SER A 429 -0.06 1.58 16.95
C SER A 429 0.41 2.94 16.42
N SER A 430 -0.51 3.77 15.91
CA SER A 430 -0.23 5.14 15.48
C SER A 430 0.24 6.04 16.64
N GLN A 431 -0.44 5.96 17.78
CA GLN A 431 -0.11 6.72 18.99
C GLN A 431 1.21 6.24 19.62
N GLN A 432 1.44 4.92 19.63
CA GLN A 432 2.70 4.37 20.12
C GLN A 432 3.89 4.88 19.30
N LEU A 433 3.78 4.88 17.96
CA LEU A 433 4.81 5.41 17.08
C LEU A 433 4.96 6.92 17.22
N TYR A 434 3.87 7.67 17.38
CA TYR A 434 3.95 9.10 17.70
C TYR A 434 4.74 9.36 18.98
N GLN A 435 4.46 8.58 20.04
CA GLN A 435 5.12 8.70 21.33
C GLN A 435 6.62 8.42 21.27
N TRP A 436 7.05 7.53 20.37
CA TRP A 436 8.47 7.21 20.18
C TRP A 436 9.18 8.17 19.25
N LEU A 437 8.51 8.66 18.21
CA LEU A 437 9.17 9.36 17.10
C LEU A 437 9.01 10.89 17.15
N ILE A 438 7.91 11.39 17.70
CA ILE A 438 7.54 12.81 17.63
C ILE A 438 7.47 13.45 19.02
N ALA A 439 6.81 12.79 19.98
CA ALA A 439 6.66 13.34 21.33
C ALA A 439 7.99 13.79 21.99
N PRO A 440 9.13 13.07 21.83
CA PRO A 440 10.41 13.50 22.41
C PRO A 440 10.99 14.79 21.80
N LEU A 441 10.49 15.22 20.64
CA LEU A 441 10.96 16.37 19.87
C LEU A 441 9.96 17.54 19.89
N GLU A 442 8.77 17.34 20.45
CA GLU A 442 7.64 18.24 20.24
C GLU A 442 7.86 19.64 20.82
N ALA A 443 8.48 19.73 22.00
CA ALA A 443 8.81 21.01 22.63
C ALA A 443 9.78 21.83 21.75
N ASP A 444 10.77 21.17 21.15
CA ASP A 444 11.77 21.81 20.29
C ASP A 444 11.17 22.25 18.95
N LEU A 445 10.30 21.41 18.36
CA LEU A 445 9.57 21.74 17.14
C LEU A 445 8.64 22.95 17.33
N GLN A 446 7.97 23.03 18.49
CA GLN A 446 7.09 24.15 18.84
C GLN A 446 7.86 25.42 19.15
N ALA A 447 8.98 25.33 19.89
CA ALA A 447 9.81 26.48 20.25
C ALA A 447 10.35 27.22 19.01
N GLU A 448 10.60 26.48 17.93
CA GLU A 448 11.07 27.05 16.66
C GLU A 448 9.95 27.35 15.65
N ASP A 449 8.70 27.03 15.99
CA ASP A 449 7.53 27.20 15.11
C ASP A 449 7.75 26.50 13.77
N ILE A 450 8.21 25.25 13.84
CA ILE A 450 8.44 24.41 12.67
C ILE A 450 7.12 24.09 11.97
N GLN A 451 7.13 24.10 10.64
CA GLN A 451 5.93 23.89 9.81
C GLN A 451 6.07 22.72 8.83
N ASN A 452 7.31 22.35 8.47
CA ASN A 452 7.59 21.22 7.61
C ASN A 452 8.59 20.25 8.26
N LEU A 453 8.25 18.96 8.28
CA LEU A 453 9.14 17.89 8.74
C LEU A 453 9.61 17.05 7.56
N VAL A 454 10.92 16.93 7.42
CA VAL A 454 11.58 16.04 6.46
C VAL A 454 12.15 14.85 7.24
N PHE A 455 11.68 13.65 6.94
CA PHE A 455 12.14 12.42 7.57
C PHE A 455 13.21 11.73 6.72
N ILE A 456 14.25 11.25 7.38
CA ILE A 456 15.24 10.33 6.83
C ILE A 456 15.18 9.08 7.72
N LEU A 457 14.67 8.00 7.15
CA LEU A 457 14.27 6.81 7.89
C LEU A 457 15.15 5.61 7.53
N ASP A 458 15.54 4.85 8.56
CA ASP A 458 16.25 3.60 8.43
C ASP A 458 15.35 2.45 7.92
N SER A 459 15.96 1.30 7.59
CA SER A 459 15.24 0.17 6.97
C SER A 459 14.10 -0.34 7.86
N GLY A 460 12.97 -0.68 7.23
CA GLY A 460 11.75 -1.14 7.89
C GLY A 460 10.82 -0.03 8.39
N LEU A 461 11.24 1.24 8.33
CA LEU A 461 10.40 2.40 8.68
C LEU A 461 10.02 3.25 7.46
N ARG A 462 10.62 3.01 6.28
CA ARG A 462 10.52 3.90 5.10
C ARG A 462 9.14 3.92 4.46
N SER A 463 8.34 2.87 4.65
CA SER A 463 6.96 2.78 4.16
C SER A 463 5.90 3.20 5.19
N MET A 464 6.32 3.75 6.34
CA MET A 464 5.39 4.14 7.40
C MET A 464 4.52 5.34 6.98
N PRO A 465 3.19 5.30 7.20
CA PRO A 465 2.31 6.41 6.88
C PRO A 465 2.39 7.52 7.93
N LEU A 466 3.50 8.28 7.89
CA LEU A 466 3.84 9.38 8.82
C LEU A 466 2.69 10.36 9.04
N ALA A 467 1.94 10.68 7.98
CA ALA A 467 0.78 11.57 8.02
C ALA A 467 -0.28 11.15 9.03
N ALA A 468 -0.43 9.85 9.26
CA ALA A 468 -1.43 9.27 10.15
C ALA A 468 -0.89 8.90 11.54
N LEU A 469 0.32 9.29 11.91
CA LEU A 469 0.76 9.29 13.31
C LEU A 469 -0.16 10.23 14.11
N HIS A 470 -0.53 9.84 15.34
CA HIS A 470 -1.60 10.50 16.08
C HIS A 470 -1.17 10.80 17.51
N ASP A 471 -1.33 12.04 17.98
CA ASP A 471 -0.88 12.48 19.30
C ASP A 471 -1.87 12.19 20.45
N GLY A 472 -2.97 11.53 20.11
CA GLY A 472 -4.11 11.28 20.99
C GLY A 472 -5.24 12.29 20.80
N LYS A 473 -4.99 13.41 20.11
CA LYS A 473 -5.99 14.45 19.79
C LYS A 473 -6.16 14.68 18.29
N GLN A 474 -5.06 14.72 17.54
CA GLN A 474 -5.03 15.03 16.11
C GLN A 474 -3.90 14.26 15.39
N PHE A 475 -4.00 14.19 14.07
CA PHE A 475 -2.98 13.57 13.23
C PHE A 475 -1.77 14.49 13.01
N LEU A 476 -0.59 13.90 12.78
CA LEU A 476 0.64 14.64 12.53
C LEU A 476 0.53 15.55 11.29
N VAL A 477 -0.20 15.11 10.26
CA VAL A 477 -0.49 15.91 9.06
C VAL A 477 -1.28 17.18 9.37
N GLU A 478 -2.04 17.22 10.46
CA GLU A 478 -2.77 18.43 10.87
C GLU A 478 -1.82 19.48 11.45
N LYS A 479 -0.63 19.08 11.93
CA LYS A 479 0.37 19.95 12.56
C LYS A 479 1.44 20.41 11.57
N TYR A 480 1.96 19.50 10.76
CA TYR A 480 3.11 19.78 9.88
C TYR A 480 2.93 19.22 8.48
N SER A 481 3.49 19.88 7.47
CA SER A 481 3.66 19.27 6.14
C SER A 481 4.82 18.27 6.17
N LEU A 482 4.66 17.10 5.54
CA LEU A 482 5.57 15.96 5.73
C LEU A 482 6.20 15.52 4.41
N SER A 483 7.42 14.98 4.49
CA SER A 483 8.10 14.35 3.36
C SER A 483 9.17 13.36 3.82
N LEU A 484 9.55 12.47 2.91
CA LEU A 484 10.62 11.49 3.08
C LEU A 484 11.80 11.84 2.16
N MET A 485 13.03 11.74 2.67
CA MET A 485 14.25 11.75 1.85
C MET A 485 15.05 10.48 2.09
N PRO A 486 15.61 9.85 1.04
CA PRO A 486 16.65 8.83 1.17
C PRO A 486 17.84 9.28 2.00
N SER A 487 18.35 10.47 1.66
CA SER A 487 19.46 11.18 2.26
C SER A 487 19.46 12.60 1.68
N LEU A 488 20.02 13.56 2.40
CA LEU A 488 20.22 14.91 1.88
C LEU A 488 21.25 14.92 0.77
N THR A 489 22.36 14.19 0.91
CA THR A 489 23.41 14.20 -0.12
C THR A 489 22.91 13.69 -1.46
N LEU A 490 21.97 12.74 -1.47
CA LEU A 490 21.36 12.18 -2.68
C LEU A 490 20.30 13.08 -3.33
N THR A 491 19.87 14.12 -2.62
CA THR A 491 18.72 14.93 -3.00
C THR A 491 19.16 16.32 -3.43
N ASP A 492 18.71 16.78 -4.60
CA ASP A 492 18.84 18.20 -4.95
C ASP A 492 17.86 19.03 -4.13
N THR A 493 18.37 19.59 -3.03
CA THR A 493 17.63 20.33 -2.01
C THR A 493 17.31 21.77 -2.38
N ARG A 494 17.70 22.24 -3.57
CA ARG A 494 17.47 23.63 -3.98
C ARG A 494 15.98 23.86 -4.26
N TYR A 495 15.43 24.92 -3.67
CA TYR A 495 14.07 25.35 -3.93
C TYR A 495 13.85 25.66 -5.42
N THR A 496 12.70 25.27 -5.96
CA THR A 496 12.26 25.70 -7.28
C THR A 496 10.76 25.93 -7.27
N ASN A 497 10.35 27.15 -7.60
CA ASN A 497 8.94 27.47 -7.72
C ASN A 497 8.37 26.85 -9.00
N ILE A 498 7.51 25.86 -8.85
CA ILE A 498 6.93 25.13 -9.98
C ILE A 498 5.58 25.68 -10.46
N LYS A 499 5.04 26.76 -9.86
CA LYS A 499 3.67 27.25 -10.14
C LYS A 499 3.41 27.58 -11.62
N ASN A 500 4.47 27.94 -12.37
CA ASN A 500 4.40 28.26 -13.79
C ASN A 500 4.99 27.16 -14.69
N SER A 501 5.43 26.03 -14.12
CA SER A 501 5.96 24.90 -14.88
C SER A 501 4.89 24.27 -15.76
N LYS A 502 5.26 23.80 -16.96
CA LYS A 502 4.33 23.06 -17.82
C LYS A 502 4.11 21.63 -17.28
N LEU A 503 2.87 21.15 -17.40
CA LEU A 503 2.46 19.78 -17.03
C LEU A 503 2.48 18.86 -18.26
N LEU A 504 3.08 17.69 -18.12
CA LEU A 504 2.84 16.55 -19.01
C LEU A 504 2.08 15.49 -18.22
N ALA A 505 0.80 15.32 -18.52
CA ALA A 505 -0.07 14.34 -17.90
C ALA A 505 -0.24 13.15 -18.86
N MET A 506 0.01 11.93 -18.41
CA MET A 506 -0.17 10.73 -19.22
C MET A 506 -0.79 9.63 -18.37
N GLY A 507 -1.58 8.74 -18.96
CA GLY A 507 -2.19 7.65 -18.19
C GLY A 507 -2.83 6.56 -19.03
N SER A 508 -3.14 5.44 -18.39
CA SER A 508 -3.86 4.31 -18.97
C SER A 508 -5.09 4.01 -18.12
N SER A 509 -6.27 3.99 -18.73
CA SER A 509 -7.52 3.60 -18.07
C SER A 509 -7.89 2.15 -18.35
N GLU A 510 -7.35 1.59 -19.44
CA GLU A 510 -7.63 0.24 -19.91
C GLU A 510 -6.36 -0.62 -19.84
N PHE A 511 -6.52 -1.90 -19.52
CA PHE A 511 -5.43 -2.86 -19.39
C PHE A 511 -5.91 -4.25 -19.82
N SER A 512 -5.05 -5.03 -20.46
CA SER A 512 -5.37 -6.42 -20.85
C SER A 512 -5.34 -7.38 -19.66
N ASN A 513 -4.39 -7.20 -18.75
CA ASN A 513 -4.09 -8.15 -17.67
C ASN A 513 -4.21 -7.54 -16.26
N GLN A 514 -4.80 -6.35 -16.14
CA GLN A 514 -4.98 -5.63 -14.87
C GLN A 514 -6.36 -4.99 -14.79
N LYS A 515 -6.75 -4.54 -13.59
CA LYS A 515 -8.05 -3.88 -13.39
C LYS A 515 -8.07 -2.52 -14.13
N PRO A 516 -9.17 -2.18 -14.83
CA PRO A 516 -9.31 -0.85 -15.43
C PRO A 516 -9.31 0.24 -14.35
N LEU A 517 -8.89 1.44 -14.74
CA LEU A 517 -8.87 2.66 -13.94
C LEU A 517 -9.74 3.74 -14.61
N PRO A 518 -11.08 3.61 -14.56
CA PRO A 518 -12.01 4.50 -15.27
C PRO A 518 -11.95 5.97 -14.82
N ALA A 519 -11.38 6.31 -13.66
CA ALA A 519 -11.20 7.69 -13.23
C ALA A 519 -10.06 8.42 -13.97
N VAL A 520 -9.10 7.68 -14.54
CA VAL A 520 -7.90 8.25 -15.18
C VAL A 520 -8.23 9.29 -16.27
N PRO A 521 -9.17 9.07 -17.20
CA PRO A 521 -9.51 10.09 -18.20
C PRO A 521 -10.03 11.38 -17.57
N VAL A 522 -10.85 11.26 -16.51
CA VAL A 522 -11.38 12.41 -15.76
C VAL A 522 -10.29 13.11 -14.96
N GLU A 523 -9.36 12.36 -14.37
CA GLU A 523 -8.20 12.88 -13.66
C GLU A 523 -7.34 13.73 -14.60
N LEU A 524 -6.91 13.17 -15.74
CA LEU A 524 -6.06 13.86 -16.72
C LEU A 524 -6.73 15.13 -17.26
N ALA A 525 -8.03 15.06 -17.59
CA ALA A 525 -8.79 16.22 -18.06
C ALA A 525 -8.87 17.31 -16.98
N THR A 526 -9.15 16.93 -15.73
CA THR A 526 -9.29 17.87 -14.62
C THR A 526 -7.97 18.56 -14.30
N ILE A 527 -6.86 17.82 -14.20
CA ILE A 527 -5.56 18.40 -13.86
C ILE A 527 -4.99 19.25 -14.99
N THR A 528 -5.27 18.94 -16.27
CA THR A 528 -4.82 19.77 -17.41
C THR A 528 -5.67 21.01 -17.62
N GLN A 529 -6.94 21.01 -17.20
CA GLN A 529 -7.74 22.23 -17.10
C GLN A 529 -7.21 23.15 -15.98
N LEU A 530 -6.77 22.56 -14.87
CA LEU A 530 -6.15 23.32 -13.78
C LEU A 530 -4.75 23.78 -14.19
N TRP A 531 -3.93 22.97 -14.83
CA TRP A 531 -2.52 23.24 -15.03
C TRP A 531 -2.16 23.28 -16.51
N GLN A 532 -1.47 24.35 -16.95
CA GLN A 532 -1.10 24.49 -18.36
C GLN A 532 -0.17 23.35 -18.79
N GLY A 533 -0.60 22.56 -19.77
CA GLY A 533 0.10 21.34 -20.11
C GLY A 533 -0.45 20.59 -21.32
N LYS A 534 -0.02 19.34 -21.47
CA LYS A 534 -0.53 18.36 -22.45
C LYS A 534 -0.97 17.09 -21.72
N SER A 535 -2.00 16.43 -22.24
CA SER A 535 -2.47 15.11 -21.77
C SER A 535 -2.39 14.05 -22.87
N PHE A 536 -2.07 12.81 -22.49
CA PHE A 536 -2.11 11.63 -23.37
C PHE A 536 -2.72 10.44 -22.64
N LEU A 537 -3.69 9.76 -23.26
CA LEU A 537 -4.42 8.64 -22.67
C LEU A 537 -4.19 7.38 -23.50
N ASN A 538 -4.17 6.21 -22.85
CA ASN A 538 -4.13 4.89 -23.48
C ASN A 538 -3.05 4.78 -24.57
N ASP A 539 -3.39 4.62 -25.85
CA ASP A 539 -2.44 4.53 -26.96
C ASP A 539 -1.49 5.74 -27.11
N GLY A 540 -1.86 6.90 -26.55
CA GLY A 540 -0.98 8.05 -26.41
C GLY A 540 0.04 7.94 -25.26
N PHE A 541 -0.15 7.03 -24.31
CA PHE A 541 0.70 6.80 -23.14
C PHE A 541 1.74 5.69 -23.37
N THR A 542 2.68 5.98 -24.27
CA THR A 542 3.83 5.12 -24.58
C THR A 542 5.14 5.76 -24.16
N LEU A 543 6.18 4.93 -23.98
CA LEU A 543 7.52 5.41 -23.64
C LEU A 543 8.09 6.35 -24.71
N GLU A 544 7.85 6.03 -25.97
CA GLU A 544 8.31 6.82 -27.11
C GLU A 544 7.68 8.21 -27.11
N ASN A 545 6.36 8.29 -26.88
CA ASN A 545 5.69 9.58 -26.80
C ASN A 545 6.13 10.37 -25.56
N LEU A 546 6.30 9.73 -24.40
CA LEU A 546 6.85 10.38 -23.21
C LEU A 546 8.21 11.05 -23.50
N LYS A 547 9.14 10.32 -24.13
CA LYS A 547 10.45 10.85 -24.54
C LYS A 547 10.30 11.97 -25.58
N SER A 548 9.43 11.79 -26.58
CA SER A 548 9.19 12.76 -27.66
C SER A 548 8.60 14.08 -27.14
N GLN A 549 7.66 14.06 -26.19
CA GLN A 549 7.11 15.29 -25.64
C GLN A 549 8.14 16.04 -24.80
N ARG A 550 8.90 15.31 -23.97
CA ARG A 550 9.94 15.92 -23.14
C ARG A 550 11.09 16.52 -23.95
N SER A 551 11.41 15.97 -25.13
CA SER A 551 12.43 16.58 -26.01
C SER A 551 11.93 17.83 -26.75
N LYS A 552 10.62 17.97 -26.97
CA LYS A 552 10.03 19.13 -27.64
C LYS A 552 9.99 20.38 -26.77
N GLN A 553 9.73 20.24 -25.47
CA GLN A 553 9.69 21.35 -24.53
C GLN A 553 9.91 20.90 -23.08
N PRO A 554 10.40 21.78 -22.19
CA PRO A 554 10.53 21.47 -20.78
C PRO A 554 9.16 21.33 -20.10
N PHE A 555 8.97 20.20 -19.42
CA PHE A 555 7.86 19.97 -18.50
C PHE A 555 8.41 19.84 -17.10
N GLY A 556 8.14 20.83 -16.23
CA GLY A 556 8.59 20.78 -14.85
C GLY A 556 7.77 19.83 -13.98
N ILE A 557 6.58 19.44 -14.45
CA ILE A 557 5.73 18.46 -13.77
C ILE A 557 5.39 17.35 -14.77
N VAL A 558 5.61 16.10 -14.37
CA VAL A 558 5.16 14.91 -15.10
C VAL A 558 4.24 14.11 -14.20
N HIS A 559 3.06 13.79 -14.71
CA HIS A 559 2.04 13.04 -13.98
C HIS A 559 1.68 11.78 -14.75
N LEU A 560 1.81 10.63 -14.10
CA LEU A 560 1.54 9.31 -14.65
C LEU A 560 0.38 8.67 -13.87
N ALA A 561 -0.76 8.51 -14.53
CA ALA A 561 -1.97 7.91 -13.97
C ALA A 561 -2.18 6.49 -14.51
N THR A 562 -1.62 5.51 -13.81
CA THR A 562 -1.57 4.10 -14.21
C THR A 562 -1.16 3.22 -13.03
N HIS A 563 -1.30 1.90 -13.17
CA HIS A 563 -0.75 0.95 -12.21
C HIS A 563 0.78 1.01 -12.18
N ALA A 564 1.33 0.97 -10.98
CA ALA A 564 2.76 0.76 -10.75
C ALA A 564 2.95 -0.14 -9.53
N GLU A 565 3.93 -1.04 -9.60
CA GLU A 565 4.21 -2.00 -8.54
C GLU A 565 5.67 -1.89 -8.10
N PHE A 566 5.88 -1.71 -6.80
CA PHE A 566 7.18 -1.86 -6.16
C PHE A 566 7.24 -3.22 -5.48
N GLN A 567 8.03 -4.11 -6.07
CA GLN A 567 8.18 -5.51 -5.65
C GLN A 567 9.51 -5.69 -4.88
N PRO A 568 9.57 -6.64 -3.92
CA PRO A 568 10.82 -7.04 -3.28
C PRO A 568 11.87 -7.57 -4.27
N GLY A 569 13.11 -7.68 -3.82
CA GLY A 569 14.24 -8.16 -4.61
C GLY A 569 14.88 -7.08 -5.48
N ASP A 570 15.29 -7.48 -6.69
CA ASP A 570 15.98 -6.58 -7.62
C ASP A 570 15.07 -5.45 -8.10
N ILE A 571 15.63 -4.24 -8.24
CA ILE A 571 14.88 -3.04 -8.64
C ILE A 571 14.15 -3.24 -9.99
N SER A 572 14.66 -4.11 -10.86
CA SER A 572 14.04 -4.43 -12.15
C SER A 572 12.73 -5.21 -12.04
N ASN A 573 12.42 -5.80 -10.87
CA ASN A 573 11.12 -6.42 -10.59
C ASN A 573 10.00 -5.37 -10.49
N SER A 574 10.35 -4.14 -10.12
CA SER A 574 9.40 -3.04 -9.96
C SER A 574 9.16 -2.33 -11.30
N TYR A 575 7.92 -1.93 -11.57
CA TYR A 575 7.54 -1.34 -12.86
C TYR A 575 6.41 -0.32 -12.78
N ILE A 576 6.36 0.54 -13.79
CA ILE A 576 5.21 1.40 -14.13
C ILE A 576 4.58 0.83 -15.41
N GLN A 577 3.28 0.53 -15.36
CA GLN A 577 2.56 0.02 -16.52
C GLN A 577 2.27 1.16 -17.50
N LEU A 578 2.93 1.17 -18.66
CA LEU A 578 2.55 2.02 -19.79
C LEU A 578 1.50 1.29 -20.64
N TRP A 579 0.95 1.93 -21.67
CA TRP A 579 -0.04 1.30 -22.55
C TRP A 579 0.46 0.00 -23.18
N ASN A 580 1.66 0.02 -23.73
CA ASN A 580 2.19 -1.04 -24.58
C ASN A 580 3.28 -1.89 -23.91
N GLN A 581 3.79 -1.48 -22.74
CA GLN A 581 4.89 -2.16 -22.06
C GLN A 581 5.00 -1.76 -20.59
N GLN A 582 5.74 -2.56 -19.83
CA GLN A 582 6.17 -2.22 -18.47
C GLN A 582 7.48 -1.43 -18.52
N LEU A 583 7.49 -0.23 -17.93
CA LEU A 583 8.69 0.56 -17.72
C LEU A 583 9.29 0.18 -16.37
N ARG A 584 10.39 -0.57 -16.40
CA ARG A 584 11.05 -1.05 -15.17
C ARG A 584 11.78 0.08 -14.44
N LEU A 585 11.98 -0.07 -13.15
CA LEU A 585 12.50 0.98 -12.29
C LEU A 585 13.98 1.31 -12.55
N ASP A 586 14.79 0.31 -12.91
CA ASP A 586 16.16 0.47 -13.41
C ASP A 586 16.22 1.29 -14.72
N GLN A 587 15.20 1.18 -15.56
CA GLN A 587 15.09 1.94 -16.80
C GLN A 587 14.69 3.40 -16.58
N LEU A 588 14.08 3.76 -15.44
CA LEU A 588 13.64 5.13 -15.18
C LEU A 588 14.79 6.14 -15.26
N ARG A 589 15.96 5.82 -14.71
CA ARG A 589 17.13 6.71 -14.73
C ARG A 589 17.58 7.05 -16.16
N THR A 590 17.37 6.13 -17.09
CA THR A 590 17.78 6.29 -18.51
C THR A 590 16.92 7.29 -19.28
N LEU A 591 15.79 7.73 -18.72
CA LEU A 591 14.89 8.66 -19.40
C LEU A 591 15.36 10.12 -19.34
N GLY A 592 16.49 10.40 -18.67
CA GLY A 592 17.07 11.75 -18.66
C GLY A 592 16.15 12.78 -18.02
N TRP A 593 15.50 12.44 -16.91
CA TRP A 593 14.55 13.31 -16.21
C TRP A 593 15.12 14.65 -15.74
N ASN A 594 16.45 14.76 -15.67
CA ASN A 594 17.19 15.97 -15.34
C ASN A 594 17.45 16.88 -16.56
N ASN A 595 17.13 16.45 -17.79
CA ASN A 595 17.33 17.25 -19.00
C ASN A 595 16.23 17.01 -20.07
N PRO A 596 15.27 17.94 -20.25
CA PRO A 596 14.99 19.07 -19.37
C PRO A 596 14.53 18.62 -17.97
N PRO A 597 14.80 19.39 -16.91
CA PRO A 597 14.56 18.97 -15.53
C PRO A 597 13.08 18.83 -15.20
N VAL A 598 12.72 17.68 -14.63
CA VAL A 598 11.43 17.44 -13.99
C VAL A 598 11.58 17.71 -12.50
N GLU A 599 10.84 18.72 -12.03
CA GLU A 599 10.84 19.17 -10.64
C GLU A 599 9.88 18.32 -9.79
N LEU A 600 8.84 17.75 -10.38
CA LEU A 600 7.86 16.89 -9.71
C LEU A 600 7.40 15.77 -10.64
N LEU A 601 7.67 14.51 -10.25
CA LEU A 601 7.04 13.33 -10.80
C LEU A 601 5.86 12.93 -9.91
N VAL A 602 4.67 12.73 -10.49
CA VAL A 602 3.49 12.24 -9.76
C VAL A 602 3.13 10.88 -10.31
N LEU A 603 3.08 9.87 -9.45
CA LEU A 603 2.58 8.54 -9.77
C LEU A 603 1.25 8.33 -9.04
N SER A 604 0.16 8.32 -9.80
CA SER A 604 -1.20 8.44 -9.24
C SER A 604 -1.71 7.14 -8.60
N ALA A 605 -1.36 5.97 -9.15
CA ALA A 605 -1.87 4.67 -8.70
C ALA A 605 -0.75 3.63 -8.50
N CYS A 606 0.17 3.91 -7.57
CA CYS A 606 1.21 2.97 -7.15
C CYS A 606 0.75 2.01 -6.05
N ARG A 607 1.37 0.84 -6.04
CA ARG A 607 1.36 -0.09 -4.92
C ARG A 607 2.79 -0.39 -4.49
N THR A 608 3.08 -0.22 -3.20
CA THR A 608 4.34 -0.67 -2.59
C THR A 608 4.08 -1.90 -1.73
N ALA A 609 5.00 -2.87 -1.75
CA ALA A 609 4.97 -3.99 -0.81
C ALA A 609 5.33 -3.51 0.61
N LEU A 610 4.34 -2.95 1.32
CA LEU A 610 4.51 -2.44 2.68
C LEU A 610 5.08 -3.50 3.64
N GLY A 611 6.12 -3.12 4.37
CA GLY A 611 6.76 -3.96 5.37
C GLY A 611 7.86 -4.88 4.84
N ASP A 612 8.19 -4.76 3.55
CA ASP A 612 9.36 -5.40 2.96
C ASP A 612 10.50 -4.36 2.81
N GLU A 613 11.65 -4.64 3.41
CA GLU A 613 12.77 -3.68 3.46
C GLU A 613 13.35 -3.36 2.07
N GLU A 614 13.29 -4.29 1.11
CA GLU A 614 13.81 -4.09 -0.25
C GLU A 614 12.84 -3.28 -1.10
N ALA A 615 11.54 -3.58 -1.03
CA ALA A 615 10.52 -2.78 -1.69
C ALA A 615 10.47 -1.34 -1.12
N GLU A 616 10.74 -1.19 0.18
CA GLU A 616 10.89 0.10 0.86
C GLU A 616 12.06 0.93 0.32
N LEU A 617 13.20 0.30 0.07
CA LEU A 617 14.36 0.95 -0.54
C LEU A 617 14.05 1.43 -1.97
N GLY A 618 13.41 0.58 -2.78
CA GLY A 618 12.97 0.97 -4.12
C GLY A 618 12.00 2.15 -4.10
N PHE A 619 11.02 2.14 -3.18
CA PHE A 619 10.05 3.21 -3.03
C PHE A 619 10.68 4.51 -2.50
N ALA A 620 11.42 4.46 -1.38
CA ALA A 620 12.08 5.63 -0.82
C ALA A 620 13.09 6.22 -1.81
N GLY A 621 13.77 5.37 -2.58
CA GLY A 621 14.73 5.74 -3.61
C GLY A 621 14.10 6.25 -4.91
N LEU A 622 12.77 6.26 -5.06
CA LEU A 622 12.08 6.56 -6.32
C LEU A 622 12.53 7.88 -6.95
N ALA A 623 12.61 8.96 -6.17
CA ALA A 623 13.03 10.26 -6.70
C ALA A 623 14.49 10.22 -7.22
N VAL A 624 15.37 9.51 -6.51
CA VAL A 624 16.77 9.33 -6.87
C VAL A 624 16.90 8.47 -8.13
N GLN A 625 16.18 7.36 -8.21
CA GLN A 625 16.13 6.46 -9.37
C GLN A 625 15.57 7.15 -10.61
N ALA A 626 14.48 7.89 -10.45
CA ALA A 626 13.94 8.71 -11.51
C ALA A 626 14.83 9.94 -11.79
N GLY A 627 15.82 10.28 -10.96
CA GLY A 627 16.67 11.45 -11.17
C GLY A 627 15.91 12.79 -11.15
N VAL A 628 14.72 12.80 -10.54
CA VAL A 628 13.86 13.97 -10.33
C VAL A 628 14.15 14.59 -8.96
N LYS A 629 13.77 15.86 -8.76
CA LYS A 629 13.92 16.46 -7.41
C LYS A 629 12.91 15.91 -6.42
N SER A 630 11.70 15.63 -6.89
CA SER A 630 10.58 15.21 -6.04
C SER A 630 9.73 14.17 -6.75
N ALA A 631 9.26 13.18 -6.01
CA ALA A 631 8.25 12.23 -6.45
C ALA A 631 7.08 12.20 -5.45
N LEU A 632 5.85 12.26 -5.95
CA LEU A 632 4.64 11.97 -5.20
C LEU A 632 4.16 10.58 -5.60
N ALA A 633 4.05 9.65 -4.64
CA ALA A 633 3.64 8.28 -4.89
C ALA A 633 2.80 7.72 -3.73
N SER A 634 1.99 6.72 -4.02
CA SER A 634 1.21 5.99 -3.01
C SER A 634 1.96 4.80 -2.42
N LEU A 635 1.84 4.65 -1.11
CA LEU A 635 2.35 3.58 -0.26
C LEU A 635 1.57 2.26 -0.47
N TRP A 636 0.28 2.34 -0.80
CA TRP A 636 -0.57 1.18 -1.06
C TRP A 636 -1.67 1.52 -2.08
N TYR A 637 -2.32 0.48 -2.58
CA TYR A 637 -3.48 0.63 -3.46
C TYR A 637 -4.66 1.25 -2.71
N ILE A 638 -5.15 2.38 -3.21
CA ILE A 638 -6.44 2.97 -2.83
C ILE A 638 -7.42 2.88 -4.00
N SER A 639 -8.70 3.12 -3.70
CA SER A 639 -9.75 3.14 -4.72
C SER A 639 -9.53 4.26 -5.74
N ASP A 640 -9.92 4.01 -7.00
CA ASP A 640 -9.73 4.90 -8.14
C ASP A 640 -10.36 6.30 -7.90
N GLU A 641 -11.55 6.31 -7.32
CA GLU A 641 -12.26 7.52 -6.89
C GLU A 641 -11.53 8.31 -5.78
N GLY A 642 -10.81 7.61 -4.90
CA GLY A 642 -10.07 8.22 -3.81
C GLY A 642 -8.82 8.90 -4.34
N THR A 643 -8.13 8.24 -5.28
CA THR A 643 -7.01 8.79 -6.04
C THR A 643 -7.42 10.05 -6.80
N LEU A 644 -8.52 10.01 -7.56
CA LEU A 644 -9.06 11.17 -8.26
C LEU A 644 -9.33 12.33 -7.28
N GLY A 645 -9.89 12.03 -6.12
CA GLY A 645 -10.08 12.96 -5.01
C GLY A 645 -8.78 13.66 -4.58
N VAL A 646 -7.77 12.88 -4.18
CA VAL A 646 -6.49 13.42 -3.72
C VAL A 646 -5.80 14.23 -4.82
N MET A 647 -5.73 13.71 -6.04
CA MET A 647 -4.93 14.31 -7.11
C MET A 647 -5.53 15.62 -7.59
N THR A 648 -6.85 15.68 -7.78
CA THR A 648 -7.51 16.92 -8.18
C THR A 648 -7.37 18.00 -7.11
N GLU A 649 -7.52 17.66 -5.83
CA GLU A 649 -7.31 18.61 -4.73
C GLU A 649 -5.82 19.00 -4.59
N PHE A 650 -4.89 18.06 -4.74
CA PHE A 650 -3.45 18.33 -4.71
C PHE A 650 -3.06 19.38 -5.74
N TYR A 651 -3.48 19.24 -7.00
CA TYR A 651 -3.19 20.25 -8.04
C TYR A 651 -3.86 21.60 -7.78
N GLN A 652 -5.05 21.62 -7.17
CA GLN A 652 -5.68 22.87 -6.73
C GLN A 652 -4.86 23.58 -5.65
N GLN A 653 -4.33 22.82 -4.69
CA GLN A 653 -3.52 23.35 -3.60
C GLN A 653 -2.10 23.70 -4.05
N LEU A 654 -1.54 22.97 -5.01
CA LEU A 654 -0.19 23.18 -5.55
C LEU A 654 -0.02 24.57 -6.18
N LYS A 655 -1.08 25.14 -6.76
CA LYS A 655 -1.06 26.53 -7.24
C LYS A 655 -0.87 27.57 -6.13
N LYS A 656 -1.35 27.25 -4.93
CA LYS A 656 -1.46 28.20 -3.82
C LYS A 656 -0.34 28.02 -2.81
N ALA A 657 -0.06 26.78 -2.43
CA ALA A 657 0.89 26.44 -1.39
C ALA A 657 2.30 26.99 -1.71
N PRO A 658 3.08 27.34 -0.68
CA PRO A 658 4.45 27.81 -0.87
C PRO A 658 5.41 26.68 -1.28
N ILE A 659 5.11 25.44 -0.88
CA ILE A 659 5.91 24.24 -1.13
C ILE A 659 5.04 23.04 -1.51
N LYS A 660 5.64 22.02 -2.15
CA LYS A 660 4.95 20.81 -2.63
C LYS A 660 4.35 19.97 -1.50
N ALA A 661 5.09 19.79 -0.40
CA ALA A 661 4.60 19.03 0.76
C ALA A 661 3.38 19.69 1.45
N GLU A 662 3.33 21.03 1.49
CA GLU A 662 2.18 21.76 2.04
C GLU A 662 0.96 21.66 1.13
N ALA A 663 1.14 21.55 -0.19
CA ALA A 663 0.04 21.25 -1.11
C ALA A 663 -0.57 19.87 -0.83
N LEU A 664 0.27 18.85 -0.62
CA LEU A 664 -0.17 17.50 -0.26
C LEU A 664 -0.89 17.50 1.10
N ARG A 665 -0.30 18.13 2.13
CA ARG A 665 -0.93 18.27 3.44
C ARG A 665 -2.34 18.86 3.36
N ARG A 666 -2.53 19.93 2.60
CA ARG A 666 -3.84 20.56 2.43
C ARG A 666 -4.86 19.63 1.77
N ALA A 667 -4.44 18.85 0.78
CA ALA A 667 -5.30 17.84 0.16
C ALA A 667 -5.67 16.72 1.15
N GLN A 668 -4.71 16.26 1.94
CA GLN A 668 -4.93 15.25 2.98
C GLN A 668 -5.89 15.75 4.06
N ILE A 669 -5.73 16.99 4.53
CA ILE A 669 -6.64 17.62 5.49
C ILE A 669 -8.05 17.80 4.90
N ALA A 670 -8.17 18.17 3.62
CA ALA A 670 -9.46 18.30 2.95
C ALA A 670 -10.22 16.95 2.92
N MET A 671 -9.52 15.84 2.63
CA MET A 671 -10.07 14.49 2.73
C MET A 671 -10.48 14.14 4.17
N LEU A 672 -9.57 14.34 5.12
CA LEU A 672 -9.79 14.07 6.54
C LEU A 672 -11.05 14.79 7.07
N LYS A 673 -11.27 16.03 6.63
CA LYS A 673 -12.44 16.85 7.00
C LYS A 673 -13.71 16.54 6.19
N GLY A 674 -13.69 15.54 5.30
CA GLY A 674 -14.83 15.14 4.48
C GLY A 674 -15.21 16.16 3.41
N GLN A 675 -14.32 17.11 3.09
CA GLN A 675 -14.52 18.07 2.00
C GLN A 675 -14.39 17.39 0.64
N ILE A 676 -13.63 16.30 0.57
CA ILE A 676 -13.59 15.40 -0.57
C ILE A 676 -14.50 14.21 -0.33
N ARG A 677 -15.51 14.04 -1.19
CA ARG A 677 -16.54 13.01 -1.01
C ARG A 677 -17.24 12.67 -2.32
N LEU A 678 -17.68 11.42 -2.42
CA LEU A 678 -18.61 10.97 -3.43
C LEU A 678 -20.04 11.19 -2.95
N GLN A 679 -20.84 11.89 -3.75
CA GLN A 679 -22.28 12.01 -3.50
C GLN A 679 -23.05 12.08 -4.82
N SER A 680 -24.07 11.23 -4.96
CA SER A 680 -25.01 11.27 -6.09
C SER A 680 -24.32 11.20 -7.47
N GLY A 681 -23.31 10.34 -7.60
CA GLY A 681 -22.54 10.17 -8.85
C GLY A 681 -21.55 11.29 -9.17
N TYR A 682 -21.29 12.20 -8.22
CA TYR A 682 -20.30 13.26 -8.36
C TYR A 682 -19.21 13.16 -7.30
N LEU A 683 -18.00 13.52 -7.69
CA LEU A 683 -16.92 13.79 -6.75
C LEU A 683 -16.93 15.28 -6.41
N TYR A 684 -17.12 15.60 -5.13
CA TYR A 684 -16.96 16.95 -4.61
C TYR A 684 -15.56 17.09 -4.05
N ASN A 685 -14.88 18.20 -4.36
CA ASN A 685 -13.66 18.63 -3.69
C ASN A 685 -13.84 20.06 -3.13
N SER A 686 -12.77 20.69 -2.64
CA SER A 686 -12.88 21.98 -1.93
C SER A 686 -13.41 23.13 -2.79
N LYS A 687 -13.46 22.98 -4.12
CA LYS A 687 -13.84 24.06 -5.06
C LYS A 687 -14.86 23.70 -6.11
N GLN A 688 -14.89 22.45 -6.56
CA GLN A 688 -15.65 22.07 -7.74
C GLN A 688 -16.31 20.70 -7.56
N ARG A 689 -17.40 20.53 -8.29
CA ARG A 689 -18.01 19.25 -8.59
C ARG A 689 -17.31 18.68 -9.82
N VAL A 690 -16.82 17.45 -9.74
CA VAL A 690 -16.24 16.70 -10.84
C VAL A 690 -17.23 15.61 -11.23
N ASP A 691 -17.63 15.60 -12.49
CA ASP A 691 -18.53 14.60 -13.04
C ASP A 691 -17.77 13.28 -13.19
N LEU A 692 -18.36 12.18 -12.71
CA LEU A 692 -17.74 10.85 -12.77
C LEU A 692 -18.21 10.09 -14.01
N PRO A 693 -17.38 9.20 -14.56
CA PRO A 693 -17.81 8.30 -15.61
C PRO A 693 -18.92 7.38 -15.09
N SER A 694 -19.77 6.89 -15.99
CA SER A 694 -20.91 6.02 -15.68
C SER A 694 -20.56 4.84 -14.75
N GLU A 695 -19.38 4.27 -14.97
CA GLU A 695 -18.73 3.18 -14.27
C GLU A 695 -18.49 3.49 -12.79
N LEU A 696 -18.30 4.76 -12.44
CA LEU A 696 -18.07 5.24 -11.07
C LEU A 696 -19.29 6.01 -10.51
N SER A 697 -20.25 6.38 -11.35
CA SER A 697 -21.43 7.17 -10.96
C SER A 697 -22.43 6.43 -10.07
N ASN A 698 -22.43 5.09 -10.12
CA ASN A 698 -23.31 4.23 -9.31
C ASN A 698 -22.71 3.86 -7.94
N LEU A 699 -21.52 4.37 -7.62
CA LEU A 699 -20.86 4.10 -6.35
C LEU A 699 -21.64 4.70 -5.18
N ARG A 700 -21.60 4.02 -4.04
CA ARG A 700 -22.21 4.50 -2.79
C ARG A 700 -21.60 5.84 -2.39
N ASN A 701 -22.43 6.71 -1.82
CA ASN A 701 -21.94 7.93 -1.18
C ASN A 701 -20.84 7.57 -0.18
N THR A 702 -19.65 8.13 -0.38
CA THR A 702 -18.44 7.77 0.37
C THR A 702 -17.74 9.04 0.81
N THR A 703 -17.44 9.12 2.10
CA THR A 703 -16.59 10.16 2.67
C THR A 703 -15.19 9.60 2.85
N PHE A 704 -14.20 10.20 2.20
CA PHE A 704 -12.81 9.72 2.22
C PHE A 704 -12.05 10.14 3.49
N THR A 705 -12.73 10.15 4.63
CA THR A 705 -12.23 10.66 5.91
C THR A 705 -11.27 9.69 6.61
N HIS A 706 -11.38 8.39 6.32
CA HIS A 706 -10.50 7.37 6.88
C HIS A 706 -9.05 7.53 6.38
N PRO A 707 -8.02 7.40 7.24
CA PRO A 707 -6.61 7.58 6.85
C PRO A 707 -6.12 6.67 5.73
N TYR A 708 -6.79 5.53 5.52
CA TYR A 708 -6.58 4.68 4.35
C TYR A 708 -6.51 5.45 3.02
N TYR A 709 -7.35 6.47 2.85
CA TYR A 709 -7.45 7.24 1.61
C TYR A 709 -6.38 8.33 1.52
N TRP A 710 -6.22 9.15 2.56
CA TRP A 710 -5.37 10.33 2.50
C TRP A 710 -3.93 10.08 2.96
N ALA A 711 -3.68 9.13 3.85
CA ALA A 711 -2.34 8.82 4.34
C ALA A 711 -1.55 7.90 3.39
N ALA A 712 -2.18 7.44 2.30
CA ALA A 712 -1.55 6.58 1.31
C ALA A 712 -0.46 7.32 0.52
N PHE A 713 -0.57 8.64 0.31
CA PHE A 713 0.39 9.39 -0.50
C PHE A 713 1.47 10.06 0.35
N THR A 714 2.70 10.04 -0.17
CA THR A 714 3.84 10.72 0.45
C THR A 714 4.70 11.44 -0.59
N MET A 715 5.33 12.52 -0.16
CA MET A 715 6.29 13.28 -0.96
C MET A 715 7.70 12.74 -0.68
N ILE A 716 8.41 12.31 -1.72
CA ILE A 716 9.72 11.69 -1.67
C ILE A 716 10.75 12.60 -2.35
N GLY A 717 11.91 12.81 -1.75
CA GLY A 717 12.94 13.74 -2.22
C GLY A 717 12.71 15.15 -1.69
N ASN A 718 12.94 16.17 -2.52
CA ASN A 718 12.84 17.58 -2.14
C ASN A 718 11.37 18.03 -2.00
N PRO A 719 10.87 18.39 -0.80
CA PRO A 719 9.48 18.78 -0.62
C PRO A 719 9.17 20.24 -0.97
N TRP A 720 10.19 21.05 -1.27
CA TRP A 720 10.09 22.50 -1.37
C TRP A 720 9.76 22.99 -2.78
#